data_AF-A0AAN7YYD7-F1
#
_entry.id   AF-A0AAN7YYD7-F1
#
_cell.length_a   1.000
_cell.length_b   1.000
_cell.length_c   1.000
_cell.angle_alpha   90.00
_cell.angle_beta   90.00
_cell.angle_gamma   90.00
#
_symmetry.space_group_name_H-M   'P 1'
#
loop_
_entity.id
_entity.type
_entity.pdbx_description
1 polymer ?
#
loop_
_entity_poly.entity_id
_entity_poly.type
_entity_poly.pdbx_seq_one_letter_code
_entity_poly.pdbx_strand_id
1 'polypeptide(L)'
;MTKIAMANVQERDQATRLDRSNCILPPSSDTSFTDRETISIDVDLYSTENLTAALSEVSILAILKACWSLTLQCFIVADVICFKYSSPRDLGEKERLESTIQNGRNNDTSVQYYTRIDPSETVWSFLRRFDQSQLNSNAVVEGHDIGVADQRSSRHNCNTGIYLQAVENDPNITSMEANTSVQLVYNRSHTSTGMATSILRTFQQIYSQVGNSSIHTLLRDIDACAQHDLEKIQSWTAMDPTPVDRCLHDLILEQCTLRPSEMAICSWDGNLTYKELDDLSLRLSTLLVENGVGPETFVLSCFEKSTWAIVARLAILRAGGAYISVFASDPPIYLESVIARTKTRVLLTDSSHVNRFQGIVPTLIELSPEWLRSLPTGSSTCQTVDPDSACLVLFTSGSTGTPKGIIQNHKAYASAITNYARDLGLDSRTRFFQFDDYAFDISNLEFLVPLVLGGCCCVPGPMKTVQDLTREINTMASDTIFLTPTVAIKLEPQDIPQLKTLCVGGEPLPKDLVRKWVNSSTKLVNQYGMGEVAICCALNTKIEPVGGAKVGRPSTGTIWLVDPSSPDKLMPIGAVGEIMVEGPHLSRGYLDDTATRRTEAGFLKKIPSWLGKMHPNRTQTRIYRSGDLGRLNHDGSITYLGRKDTILKLDGCRIDALEVEHQAKKRLSDNDNIVVDLLGVINGQDEPSLAALIYLDSHPDSTPPKVNAMPLLKDATTDSFACEKVKEIQSSIAQSLPHYMMPTKFVLMSWLPRTASKKVDRKKIHMLGQLFYFAQLEHRRKDLSYAQKI
;
A
#
# COMPACT_ATOMS: atom_id res chain seq x y z
N MET A 1 -45.72 8.65 3.11
CA MET A 1 -45.70 7.21 2.76
C MET A 1 -45.15 6.92 1.36
N THR A 2 -45.35 7.79 0.36
CA THR A 2 -44.90 7.57 -1.03
C THR A 2 -43.39 7.78 -1.29
N LYS A 3 -42.67 8.52 -0.42
CA LYS A 3 -41.21 8.73 -0.52
C LYS A 3 -40.35 7.57 0.03
N ILE A 4 -40.88 6.77 0.96
CA ILE A 4 -40.19 5.60 1.53
C ILE A 4 -40.29 4.40 0.56
N ALA A 5 -41.40 4.28 -0.16
CA ALA A 5 -41.59 3.24 -1.17
C ALA A 5 -40.68 3.39 -2.40
N MET A 6 -40.32 4.61 -2.81
CA MET A 6 -39.41 4.84 -3.95
C MET A 6 -37.93 4.60 -3.61
N ALA A 7 -37.52 4.81 -2.34
CA ALA A 7 -36.18 4.46 -1.87
C ALA A 7 -35.94 2.93 -1.90
N ASN A 8 -36.93 2.16 -1.44
CA ASN A 8 -36.86 0.69 -1.44
C ASN A 8 -36.88 0.06 -2.84
N VAL A 9 -37.43 0.75 -3.85
CA VAL A 9 -37.45 0.27 -5.25
C VAL A 9 -36.14 0.59 -5.97
N GLN A 10 -35.47 1.71 -5.68
CA GLN A 10 -34.13 2.01 -6.19
C GLN A 10 -33.03 1.13 -5.58
N GLU A 11 -33.18 0.68 -4.34
CA GLU A 11 -32.29 -0.32 -3.72
C GLU A 11 -32.46 -1.72 -4.34
N ARG A 12 -33.67 -2.10 -4.75
CA ARG A 12 -33.97 -3.38 -5.40
C ARG A 12 -33.22 -3.59 -6.72
N ASP A 13 -33.11 -2.55 -7.55
CA ASP A 13 -32.37 -2.61 -8.84
C ASP A 13 -30.84 -2.52 -8.67
N GLN A 14 -30.35 -2.07 -7.51
CA GLN A 14 -28.91 -2.05 -7.18
C GLN A 14 -28.43 -3.41 -6.63
N ALA A 15 -29.27 -4.15 -5.90
CA ALA A 15 -28.88 -5.38 -5.22
C ALA A 15 -28.54 -6.55 -6.18
N THR A 16 -29.22 -6.64 -7.33
CA THR A 16 -28.95 -7.67 -8.36
C THR A 16 -27.64 -7.43 -9.14
N ARG A 17 -26.93 -6.32 -8.89
CA ARG A 17 -25.69 -5.94 -9.59
C ARG A 17 -24.42 -5.99 -8.73
N LEU A 18 -24.52 -6.42 -7.48
CA LEU A 18 -23.35 -6.53 -6.61
C LEU A 18 -22.49 -7.73 -7.01
N ASP A 19 -21.22 -7.44 -7.29
CA ASP A 19 -20.18 -8.37 -7.68
C ASP A 19 -20.06 -9.52 -6.65
N ARG A 20 -20.03 -10.77 -7.13
CA ARG A 20 -19.90 -11.97 -6.29
C ARG A 20 -18.61 -11.94 -5.45
N SER A 21 -17.62 -11.14 -5.85
CA SER A 21 -16.36 -10.90 -5.13
C SER A 21 -16.55 -10.38 -3.69
N ASN A 22 -17.65 -9.67 -3.38
CA ASN A 22 -17.91 -9.13 -2.04
C ASN A 22 -18.43 -10.16 -1.02
N CYS A 23 -18.69 -11.40 -1.47
CA CYS A 23 -19.27 -12.47 -0.64
C CYS A 23 -18.28 -13.59 -0.34
N ILE A 24 -16.97 -13.36 -0.51
CA ILE A 24 -15.92 -14.38 -0.41
C ILE A 24 -14.87 -13.89 0.59
N LEU A 25 -14.56 -14.69 1.60
CA LEU A 25 -13.40 -14.44 2.47
C LEU A 25 -12.11 -14.72 1.69
N PRO A 26 -11.01 -14.00 1.96
CA PRO A 26 -9.77 -14.20 1.24
C PRO A 26 -9.33 -15.67 1.33
N PRO A 27 -9.00 -16.34 0.21
CA PRO A 27 -8.68 -17.76 0.19
C PRO A 27 -7.47 -18.09 1.08
N SER A 28 -7.45 -19.32 1.61
CA SER A 28 -6.33 -19.86 2.38
C SER A 28 -5.11 -20.08 1.48
N SER A 29 -3.90 -19.95 2.04
CA SER A 29 -2.67 -20.38 1.36
C SER A 29 -2.55 -21.91 1.31
N ASP A 30 -3.28 -22.63 2.17
CA ASP A 30 -3.37 -24.10 2.19
C ASP A 30 -4.54 -24.56 1.30
N THR A 31 -4.25 -24.85 0.03
CA THR A 31 -5.25 -25.35 -0.93
C THR A 31 -5.37 -26.88 -0.95
N SER A 32 -4.66 -27.60 -0.07
CA SER A 32 -4.59 -29.07 -0.06
C SER A 32 -5.75 -29.77 0.67
N PHE A 33 -6.68 -29.03 1.29
CA PHE A 33 -7.75 -29.59 2.10
C PHE A 33 -9.12 -29.25 1.50
N THR A 34 -9.91 -30.28 1.18
CA THR A 34 -11.31 -30.13 0.73
C THR A 34 -12.33 -30.31 1.85
N ASP A 35 -11.86 -30.57 3.07
CA ASP A 35 -12.72 -30.92 4.20
C ASP A 35 -13.22 -29.66 4.93
N ARG A 36 -14.51 -29.70 5.32
CA ARG A 36 -15.14 -28.69 6.16
C ARG A 36 -14.83 -28.95 7.63
N GLU A 37 -14.54 -27.89 8.36
CA GLU A 37 -14.30 -27.93 9.79
C GLU A 37 -15.25 -27.01 10.55
N THR A 38 -15.41 -27.34 11.83
CA THR A 38 -16.23 -26.58 12.77
C THR A 38 -15.40 -26.19 13.96
N ILE A 39 -15.41 -24.91 14.31
CA ILE A 39 -14.94 -24.41 15.60
C ILE A 39 -16.11 -23.77 16.33
N SER A 40 -16.17 -23.92 17.65
CA SER A 40 -17.29 -23.43 18.47
C SER A 40 -16.78 -22.53 19.58
N ILE A 41 -17.61 -21.54 19.93
CA ILE A 41 -17.50 -20.79 21.17
C ILE A 41 -18.84 -20.81 21.88
N ASP A 42 -18.79 -20.91 23.20
CA ASP A 42 -19.99 -20.73 24.01
C ASP A 42 -20.28 -19.23 24.12
N VAL A 43 -21.48 -18.84 23.72
CA VAL A 43 -21.94 -17.45 23.81
C VAL A 43 -23.20 -17.46 24.63
N ASP A 44 -23.14 -16.88 25.82
CA ASP A 44 -24.34 -16.73 26.62
C ASP A 44 -25.26 -15.67 26.00
N LEU A 45 -26.25 -16.14 25.24
CA LEU A 45 -27.19 -15.30 24.48
C LEU A 45 -28.12 -14.47 25.38
N TYR A 46 -28.17 -14.76 26.70
CA TYR A 46 -29.15 -14.18 27.62
C TYR A 46 -28.51 -13.51 28.86
N SER A 47 -27.19 -13.59 29.04
CA SER A 47 -26.47 -13.11 30.23
C SER A 47 -26.49 -11.61 30.54
N THR A 48 -26.80 -10.72 29.58
CA THR A 48 -26.69 -9.27 29.84
C THR A 48 -28.04 -8.64 30.12
N GLU A 49 -28.15 -7.92 31.24
CA GLU A 49 -29.39 -7.21 31.66
C GLU A 49 -29.90 -6.24 30.57
N ASN A 50 -28.99 -5.67 29.77
CA ASN A 50 -29.32 -4.82 28.63
C ASN A 50 -29.87 -5.61 27.43
N LEU A 51 -29.39 -6.84 27.17
CA LEU A 51 -30.02 -7.73 26.18
C LEU A 51 -31.45 -8.05 26.58
N THR A 52 -31.76 -8.31 27.85
CA THR A 52 -33.16 -8.59 28.26
C THR A 52 -34.12 -7.43 28.01
N ALA A 53 -33.66 -6.17 28.14
CA ALA A 53 -34.45 -5.00 27.75
C ALA A 53 -34.53 -4.85 26.22
N ALA A 54 -33.43 -5.10 25.50
CA ALA A 54 -33.38 -5.06 24.03
C ALA A 54 -34.23 -6.13 23.34
N LEU A 55 -34.22 -7.34 23.89
CA LEU A 55 -34.93 -8.53 23.43
C LEU A 55 -36.45 -8.39 23.58
N SER A 56 -36.94 -7.39 24.33
CA SER A 56 -38.36 -7.06 24.35
C SER A 56 -38.86 -6.41 23.04
N GLU A 57 -37.96 -5.82 22.23
CA GLU A 57 -38.29 -5.13 20.97
C GLU A 57 -37.56 -5.64 19.72
N VAL A 58 -36.50 -6.45 19.86
CA VAL A 58 -35.67 -6.94 18.74
C VAL A 58 -35.39 -8.43 18.89
N SER A 59 -35.55 -9.21 17.80
CA SER A 59 -35.27 -10.65 17.82
C SER A 59 -33.77 -10.97 18.03
N ILE A 60 -33.47 -12.09 18.73
CA ILE A 60 -32.10 -12.62 18.85
C ILE A 60 -31.43 -12.81 17.48
N LEU A 61 -32.24 -13.11 16.48
CA LEU A 61 -31.80 -13.28 15.11
C LEU A 61 -31.32 -11.97 14.47
N ALA A 62 -32.03 -10.87 14.68
CA ALA A 62 -31.61 -9.55 14.23
C ALA A 62 -30.26 -9.14 14.86
N ILE A 63 -30.05 -9.49 16.13
CA ILE A 63 -28.77 -9.28 16.83
C ILE A 63 -27.65 -10.07 16.16
N LEU A 64 -27.85 -11.36 15.89
CA LEU A 64 -26.84 -12.20 15.23
C LEU A 64 -26.49 -11.71 13.83
N LYS A 65 -27.50 -11.32 13.04
CA LYS A 65 -27.30 -10.73 11.70
C LYS A 65 -26.51 -9.42 11.78
N ALA A 66 -26.81 -8.56 12.75
CA ALA A 66 -26.10 -7.30 12.96
C ALA A 66 -24.64 -7.53 13.38
N CYS A 67 -24.40 -8.36 14.39
CA CYS A 67 -23.05 -8.69 14.86
C CYS A 67 -22.22 -9.36 13.76
N TRP A 68 -22.83 -10.24 12.96
CA TRP A 68 -22.15 -10.85 11.81
C TRP A 68 -21.81 -9.83 10.73
N SER A 69 -22.72 -8.89 10.45
CA SER A 69 -22.46 -7.80 9.49
C SER A 69 -21.25 -6.95 9.90
N LEU A 70 -21.21 -6.57 11.18
CA LEU A 70 -20.08 -5.81 11.75
C LEU A 70 -18.78 -6.63 11.72
N THR A 71 -18.86 -7.93 12.04
CA THR A 71 -17.70 -8.83 11.96
C THR A 71 -17.15 -8.90 10.54
N LEU A 72 -18.01 -9.12 9.55
CA LEU A 72 -17.60 -9.22 8.14
C LEU A 72 -16.97 -7.92 7.63
N GLN A 73 -17.43 -6.75 8.10
CA GLN A 73 -16.83 -5.47 7.74
C GLN A 73 -15.36 -5.38 8.13
N CYS A 74 -14.94 -6.04 9.21
CA CYS A 74 -13.53 -6.07 9.61
C CYS A 74 -12.65 -6.89 8.65
N PHE A 75 -13.19 -7.90 7.97
CA PHE A 75 -12.41 -8.86 7.19
C PHE A 75 -12.56 -8.72 5.67
N ILE A 76 -13.50 -7.89 5.21
CA ILE A 76 -13.81 -7.70 3.78
C ILE A 76 -13.69 -6.23 3.39
N VAL A 77 -13.05 -5.95 2.25
CA VAL A 77 -12.94 -4.60 1.68
C VAL A 77 -14.17 -4.29 0.82
N ALA A 78 -15.32 -4.04 1.45
CA ALA A 78 -16.57 -3.75 0.75
C ALA A 78 -17.37 -2.61 1.39
N ASP A 79 -17.95 -1.74 0.55
CA ASP A 79 -18.84 -0.65 0.98
C ASP A 79 -20.24 -1.15 1.39
N VAL A 80 -20.60 -2.36 0.96
CA VAL A 80 -21.88 -3.03 1.24
C VAL A 80 -21.56 -4.47 1.67
N ILE A 81 -22.01 -4.84 2.86
CA ILE A 81 -21.87 -6.20 3.37
C ILE A 81 -23.02 -7.06 2.85
N CYS A 82 -22.68 -8.25 2.39
CA CYS A 82 -23.64 -9.20 1.85
C CYS A 82 -23.37 -10.61 2.38
N PHE A 83 -24.41 -11.30 2.83
CA PHE A 83 -24.33 -12.70 3.27
C PHE A 83 -25.65 -13.44 3.11
N LYS A 84 -25.58 -14.77 3.10
CA LYS A 84 -26.75 -15.66 3.02
C LYS A 84 -27.33 -15.93 4.41
N TYR A 85 -28.64 -15.97 4.52
CA TYR A 85 -29.34 -16.36 5.75
C TYR A 85 -30.34 -17.49 5.50
N SER A 86 -30.37 -18.49 6.39
CA SER A 86 -31.33 -19.61 6.37
C SER A 86 -32.06 -19.75 7.71
N SER A 87 -33.40 -19.71 7.69
CA SER A 87 -34.28 -19.95 8.84
C SER A 87 -35.38 -20.97 8.52
N PRO A 88 -35.67 -21.92 9.41
CA PRO A 88 -36.86 -22.77 9.29
C PRO A 88 -38.19 -22.03 9.57
N ARG A 89 -38.17 -20.84 10.19
CA ARG A 89 -39.36 -20.18 10.75
C ARG A 89 -39.90 -18.98 9.92
N ASP A 90 -39.16 -18.49 8.94
CA ASP A 90 -39.54 -17.27 8.19
C ASP A 90 -40.58 -17.48 7.08
N LEU A 91 -41.19 -18.67 6.97
CA LEU A 91 -42.35 -18.89 6.09
C LEU A 91 -43.62 -18.40 6.80
N GLY A 92 -44.26 -17.36 6.25
CA GLY A 92 -45.64 -17.04 6.63
C GLY A 92 -46.56 -18.22 6.32
N GLU A 93 -47.69 -18.36 7.04
CA GLU A 93 -48.64 -19.48 6.87
C GLU A 93 -49.06 -19.73 5.41
N LYS A 94 -49.02 -18.69 4.57
CA LYS A 94 -49.32 -18.76 3.14
C LYS A 94 -48.27 -19.53 2.32
N GLU A 95 -46.98 -19.35 2.61
CA GLU A 95 -45.88 -19.97 1.85
C GLU A 95 -45.63 -21.42 2.28
N ARG A 96 -45.97 -21.78 3.53
CA ARG A 96 -46.02 -23.18 3.99
C ARG A 96 -47.02 -24.02 3.21
N LEU A 97 -48.17 -23.44 2.84
CA LEU A 97 -49.17 -24.16 2.03
C LEU A 97 -48.69 -24.33 0.58
N GLU A 98 -48.05 -23.33 -0.01
CA GLU A 98 -47.55 -23.40 -1.40
C GLU A 98 -46.33 -24.33 -1.54
N SER A 99 -45.39 -24.32 -0.58
CA SER A 99 -44.22 -25.22 -0.60
C SER A 99 -44.58 -26.70 -0.42
N THR A 100 -45.71 -26.99 0.22
CA THR A 100 -46.18 -28.37 0.42
C THR A 100 -46.86 -28.94 -0.84
N ILE A 101 -47.32 -28.06 -1.75
CA ILE A 101 -48.05 -28.45 -2.97
C ILE A 101 -47.13 -28.58 -4.19
N GLN A 102 -45.95 -27.92 -4.20
CA GLN A 102 -44.95 -28.03 -5.28
C GLN A 102 -43.65 -28.68 -4.79
N ASN A 103 -43.52 -29.98 -5.07
CA ASN A 103 -42.33 -30.84 -4.95
C ASN A 103 -41.98 -31.33 -3.53
N GLY A 104 -42.03 -32.66 -3.35
CA GLY A 104 -41.53 -33.39 -2.17
C GLY A 104 -39.99 -33.37 -1.99
N ARG A 105 -39.35 -32.22 -2.19
CA ARG A 105 -37.99 -31.93 -1.73
C ARG A 105 -38.09 -30.80 -0.71
N ASN A 106 -37.66 -31.04 0.53
CA ASN A 106 -37.45 -29.98 1.52
C ASN A 106 -36.52 -28.91 0.91
N ASN A 107 -37.08 -27.86 0.34
CA ASN A 107 -36.33 -26.75 -0.22
C ASN A 107 -35.88 -25.85 0.94
N ASP A 108 -34.56 -25.78 1.12
CA ASP A 108 -33.88 -24.88 2.03
C ASP A 108 -34.11 -23.43 1.53
N THR A 109 -35.12 -22.75 2.05
CA THR A 109 -35.40 -21.35 1.69
C THR A 109 -34.33 -20.47 2.31
N SER A 110 -33.39 -20.04 1.48
CA SER A 110 -32.31 -19.16 1.88
C SER A 110 -32.46 -17.81 1.21
N VAL A 111 -32.21 -16.74 1.97
CA VAL A 111 -32.41 -15.35 1.56
C VAL A 111 -31.07 -14.63 1.59
N GLN A 112 -30.83 -13.77 0.61
CA GLN A 112 -29.63 -12.94 0.57
C GLN A 112 -29.89 -11.61 1.30
N TYR A 113 -28.98 -11.24 2.19
CA TYR A 113 -29.07 -10.02 2.97
C TYR A 113 -27.98 -9.03 2.55
N TYR A 114 -28.34 -7.75 2.48
CA TYR A 114 -27.43 -6.65 2.14
C TYR A 114 -27.57 -5.52 3.15
N THR A 115 -26.45 -4.98 3.61
CA THR A 115 -26.46 -3.84 4.53
C THR A 115 -25.28 -2.93 4.34
N ARG A 116 -25.53 -1.63 4.48
CA ARG A 116 -24.50 -0.62 4.71
C ARG A 116 -24.42 -0.31 6.20
N ILE A 117 -23.19 -0.15 6.67
CA ILE A 117 -22.88 0.21 8.04
C ILE A 117 -22.50 1.69 8.04
N ASP A 118 -23.32 2.51 8.71
CA ASP A 118 -23.01 3.92 8.94
C ASP A 118 -22.41 4.05 10.35
N PRO A 119 -21.12 4.45 10.49
CA PRO A 119 -20.49 4.56 11.80
C PRO A 119 -21.18 5.54 12.75
N SER A 120 -21.96 6.50 12.23
CA SER A 120 -22.74 7.47 13.01
C SER A 120 -24.12 6.97 13.43
N GLU A 121 -24.52 5.77 12.98
CA GLU A 121 -25.75 5.11 13.39
C GLU A 121 -25.63 4.55 14.83
N THR A 122 -26.72 4.57 15.59
CA THR A 122 -26.75 3.91 16.90
C THR A 122 -26.82 2.39 16.75
N VAL A 123 -26.23 1.64 17.69
CA VAL A 123 -26.38 0.17 17.74
C VAL A 123 -27.87 -0.21 17.72
N TRP A 124 -28.71 0.52 18.47
CA TRP A 124 -30.14 0.27 18.54
C TRP A 124 -30.87 0.42 17.20
N SER A 125 -30.66 1.53 16.50
CA SER A 125 -31.27 1.75 15.19
C SER A 125 -30.79 0.73 14.16
N PHE A 126 -29.52 0.36 14.21
CA PHE A 126 -28.94 -0.65 13.34
C PHE A 126 -29.61 -2.01 13.56
N LEU A 127 -29.78 -2.43 14.82
CA LEU A 127 -30.48 -3.66 15.18
C LEU A 127 -31.92 -3.69 14.64
N ARG A 128 -32.68 -2.59 14.79
CA ARG A 128 -34.07 -2.51 14.28
C ARG A 128 -34.15 -2.66 12.77
N ARG A 129 -33.12 -2.28 12.00
CA ARG A 129 -33.10 -2.50 10.54
C ARG A 129 -33.17 -3.98 10.17
N PHE A 130 -32.59 -4.86 10.98
CA PHE A 130 -32.61 -6.31 10.73
C PHE A 130 -33.94 -6.97 11.13
N ASP A 131 -34.71 -6.34 12.00
CA ASP A 131 -36.04 -6.81 12.43
C ASP A 131 -37.15 -6.25 11.50
N GLN A 132 -36.99 -5.02 11.02
CA GLN A 132 -37.93 -4.33 10.11
C GLN A 132 -37.71 -4.64 8.63
N SER A 133 -36.57 -5.23 8.24
CA SER A 133 -36.34 -5.62 6.85
C SER A 133 -37.30 -6.75 6.50
N GLN A 134 -38.43 -6.41 5.87
CA GLN A 134 -39.24 -7.40 5.18
C GLN A 134 -38.33 -8.21 4.26
N LEU A 135 -38.40 -9.53 4.43
CA LEU A 135 -37.78 -10.55 3.59
C LEU A 135 -37.78 -10.07 2.12
N ASN A 136 -36.62 -9.71 1.59
CA ASN A 136 -36.43 -9.60 0.15
C ASN A 136 -36.26 -11.03 -0.40
N SER A 137 -37.33 -11.83 -0.25
CA SER A 137 -37.46 -13.18 -0.78
C SER A 137 -37.75 -13.10 -2.26
N ASN A 138 -36.71 -12.92 -3.10
CA ASN A 138 -36.79 -13.25 -4.53
C ASN A 138 -35.38 -13.35 -5.12
N ALA A 139 -34.70 -14.46 -4.80
CA ALA A 139 -33.84 -15.22 -5.71
C ALA A 139 -33.10 -16.29 -4.90
N VAL A 140 -33.39 -17.56 -5.15
CA VAL A 140 -32.43 -18.62 -4.84
C VAL A 140 -31.24 -18.41 -5.77
N VAL A 141 -30.14 -17.90 -5.24
CA VAL A 141 -28.88 -17.81 -5.98
C VAL A 141 -27.97 -18.91 -5.46
N GLU A 142 -27.60 -19.85 -6.34
CA GLU A 142 -26.55 -20.83 -6.08
C GLU A 142 -25.18 -20.13 -6.05
N GLY A 143 -24.33 -20.47 -5.07
CA GLY A 143 -22.91 -20.11 -5.07
C GLY A 143 -22.44 -18.98 -4.13
N HIS A 144 -23.08 -18.76 -2.98
CA HIS A 144 -22.58 -17.84 -1.94
C HIS A 144 -21.69 -18.53 -0.90
N ASP A 145 -20.54 -17.94 -0.62
CA ASP A 145 -19.52 -18.54 0.25
C ASP A 145 -19.65 -18.16 1.72
N ILE A 146 -20.46 -17.16 2.09
CA ILE A 146 -20.59 -16.66 3.48
C ILE A 146 -22.07 -16.68 3.94
N GLY A 147 -22.36 -17.18 5.15
CA GLY A 147 -23.73 -17.20 5.67
C GLY A 147 -23.94 -17.29 7.19
N VAL A 148 -25.21 -17.20 7.59
CA VAL A 148 -25.72 -17.36 8.97
C VAL A 148 -26.92 -18.32 8.97
N ALA A 149 -27.02 -19.24 9.92
CA ALA A 149 -28.19 -20.14 10.02
C ALA A 149 -28.58 -20.52 11.47
N ASP A 150 -29.85 -20.90 11.63
CA ASP A 150 -30.48 -21.33 12.90
C ASP A 150 -30.55 -22.88 13.04
N GLN A 151 -30.58 -23.34 14.31
CA GLN A 151 -30.39 -24.65 14.95
C GLN A 151 -30.84 -25.96 14.26
N ARG A 152 -31.53 -25.95 13.11
CA ARG A 152 -32.18 -27.17 12.58
C ARG A 152 -31.93 -27.46 11.09
N SER A 153 -31.10 -26.68 10.39
CA SER A 153 -30.69 -27.04 9.04
C SER A 153 -29.57 -28.08 9.09
N SER A 154 -29.84 -29.33 8.71
CA SER A 154 -28.84 -30.40 8.62
C SER A 154 -27.83 -30.24 7.47
N ARG A 155 -27.87 -29.10 6.74
CA ARG A 155 -27.01 -28.82 5.59
C ARG A 155 -26.35 -27.45 5.71
N HIS A 156 -25.04 -27.45 5.88
CA HIS A 156 -24.22 -26.23 5.74
C HIS A 156 -24.14 -25.85 4.25
N ASN A 157 -24.87 -24.81 3.84
CA ASN A 157 -24.97 -24.42 2.42
C ASN A 157 -24.02 -23.28 2.01
N CYS A 158 -23.02 -22.94 2.82
CA CYS A 158 -21.99 -21.95 2.50
C CYS A 158 -20.59 -22.49 2.83
N ASN A 159 -19.55 -21.87 2.28
CA ASN A 159 -18.16 -22.25 2.49
C ASN A 159 -17.62 -21.79 3.85
N THR A 160 -18.10 -20.67 4.39
CA THR A 160 -17.83 -20.18 5.74
C THR A 160 -19.09 -19.56 6.33
N GLY A 161 -19.41 -19.80 7.60
CA GLY A 161 -20.60 -19.20 8.19
C GLY A 161 -20.79 -19.48 9.67
N ILE A 162 -21.59 -18.64 10.31
CA ILE A 162 -21.96 -18.80 11.71
C ILE A 162 -23.29 -19.56 11.85
N TYR A 163 -23.32 -20.52 12.78
CA TYR A 163 -24.44 -21.41 13.05
C TYR A 163 -24.73 -21.43 14.56
N LEU A 164 -26.00 -21.41 14.94
CA LEU A 164 -26.39 -21.64 16.34
C LEU A 164 -26.55 -23.14 16.59
N GLN A 165 -25.93 -23.65 17.67
CA GLN A 165 -26.19 -25.00 18.16
C GLN A 165 -26.58 -24.95 19.65
N ALA A 166 -27.75 -25.50 19.98
CA ALA A 166 -28.11 -25.78 21.38
C ALA A 166 -27.10 -26.78 21.95
N VAL A 167 -26.48 -26.44 23.08
CA VAL A 167 -25.77 -27.45 23.86
C VAL A 167 -26.86 -28.26 24.57
N GLU A 168 -26.97 -29.55 24.26
CA GLU A 168 -27.80 -30.45 25.05
C GLU A 168 -27.19 -30.53 26.45
N ASN A 169 -27.73 -29.77 27.40
CA ASN A 169 -27.35 -29.88 28.79
C ASN A 169 -27.77 -31.27 29.32
N ASP A 170 -26.91 -31.83 30.17
CA ASP A 170 -27.14 -33.01 31.00
C ASP A 170 -28.61 -33.11 31.44
N PRO A 171 -29.29 -34.26 31.26
CA PRO A 171 -30.72 -34.43 31.54
C PRO A 171 -31.14 -34.15 33.00
N ASN A 172 -30.20 -33.83 33.90
CA ASN A 172 -30.43 -33.46 35.29
C ASN A 172 -30.50 -31.94 35.57
N ILE A 173 -30.36 -31.06 34.57
CA ILE A 173 -30.44 -29.60 34.78
C ILE A 173 -31.83 -29.07 34.37
N THR A 174 -32.66 -28.73 35.37
CA THR A 174 -34.05 -28.22 35.21
C THR A 174 -34.20 -26.70 35.29
N SER A 175 -33.22 -25.90 34.82
CA SER A 175 -33.37 -24.43 34.70
C SER A 175 -33.29 -23.97 33.24
N MET A 176 -34.03 -22.89 32.93
CA MET A 176 -34.11 -22.21 31.61
C MET A 176 -32.80 -21.51 31.18
N GLU A 177 -31.63 -22.02 31.57
CA GLU A 177 -30.32 -21.55 31.13
C GLU A 177 -29.76 -22.54 30.11
N ALA A 178 -30.37 -22.59 28.92
CA ALA A 178 -29.81 -23.36 27.82
C ALA A 178 -28.61 -22.58 27.25
N ASN A 179 -27.39 -22.97 27.65
CA ASN A 179 -26.17 -22.52 27.01
C ASN A 179 -26.29 -22.77 25.51
N THR A 180 -26.32 -21.69 24.72
CA THR A 180 -26.35 -21.79 23.26
C THR A 180 -24.94 -21.55 22.74
N SER A 181 -24.39 -22.51 22.01
CA SER A 181 -23.09 -22.34 21.39
C SER A 181 -23.23 -21.70 20.01
N VAL A 182 -22.30 -20.81 19.67
CA VAL A 182 -22.15 -20.24 18.33
C VAL A 182 -21.00 -20.97 17.66
N GLN A 183 -21.27 -21.59 16.53
CA GLN A 183 -20.29 -22.35 15.76
C GLN A 183 -19.95 -21.63 14.47
N LEU A 184 -18.66 -21.57 14.15
CA LEU A 184 -18.20 -21.20 12.82
C LEU A 184 -17.84 -22.47 12.06
N VAL A 185 -18.57 -22.75 10.98
CA VAL A 185 -18.24 -23.82 10.04
C VAL A 185 -17.55 -23.18 8.84
N TYR A 186 -16.39 -23.71 8.45
CA TYR A 186 -15.59 -23.14 7.37
C TYR A 186 -14.88 -24.21 6.54
N ASN A 187 -14.56 -23.87 5.30
CA ASN A 187 -13.80 -24.70 4.38
C ASN A 187 -12.32 -24.30 4.42
N ARG A 188 -11.44 -25.26 4.74
CA ARG A 188 -10.00 -25.01 4.86
C ARG A 188 -9.33 -24.53 3.57
N SER A 189 -9.87 -24.87 2.39
CA SER A 189 -9.35 -24.35 1.12
C SER A 189 -9.57 -22.83 0.97
N HIS A 190 -10.56 -22.27 1.67
CA HIS A 190 -10.92 -20.86 1.59
C HIS A 190 -10.55 -20.08 2.86
N THR A 191 -10.48 -20.70 4.03
CA THR A 191 -10.24 -19.99 5.30
C THR A 191 -9.37 -20.85 6.19
N SER A 192 -8.21 -20.30 6.61
CA SER A 192 -7.33 -21.01 7.54
C SER A 192 -7.94 -21.09 8.94
N THR A 193 -7.56 -22.09 9.73
CA THR A 193 -8.03 -22.25 11.11
C THR A 193 -7.72 -21.01 11.97
N GLY A 194 -6.57 -20.38 11.77
CA GLY A 194 -6.24 -19.12 12.42
C GLY A 194 -7.24 -18.02 12.05
N MET A 195 -7.53 -17.85 10.76
CA MET A 195 -8.48 -16.85 10.27
C MET A 195 -9.89 -17.10 10.82
N ALA A 196 -10.37 -18.34 10.75
CA ALA A 196 -11.65 -18.75 11.31
C ALA A 196 -11.73 -18.40 12.81
N THR A 197 -10.67 -18.70 13.58
CA THR A 197 -10.60 -18.39 15.01
C THR A 197 -10.68 -16.89 15.28
N SER A 198 -9.96 -16.07 14.50
CA SER A 198 -10.00 -14.61 14.63
C SER A 198 -11.38 -14.03 14.29
N ILE A 199 -12.03 -14.54 13.24
CA ILE A 199 -13.40 -14.14 12.88
C ILE A 199 -14.36 -14.44 14.03
N LEU A 200 -14.29 -15.65 14.59
CA LEU A 200 -15.20 -16.08 15.65
C LEU A 200 -14.98 -15.29 16.95
N ARG A 201 -13.73 -14.99 17.32
CA ARG A 201 -13.40 -14.14 18.48
C ARG A 201 -13.84 -12.70 18.29
N THR A 202 -13.66 -12.16 17.09
CA THR A 202 -14.15 -10.81 16.74
C THR A 202 -15.68 -10.75 16.86
N PHE A 203 -16.38 -11.78 16.38
CA PHE A 203 -17.82 -11.90 16.55
C PHE A 203 -18.23 -11.93 18.03
N GLN A 204 -17.54 -12.72 18.86
CA GLN A 204 -17.80 -12.80 20.30
C GLN A 204 -17.64 -11.44 21.00
N GLN A 205 -16.56 -10.73 20.68
CA GLN A 205 -16.25 -9.40 21.22
C GLN A 205 -17.34 -8.39 20.84
N ILE A 206 -17.71 -8.35 19.55
CA ILE A 206 -18.78 -7.48 19.05
C ILE A 206 -20.12 -7.84 19.69
N TYR A 207 -20.45 -9.13 19.78
CA TYR A 207 -21.70 -9.60 20.39
C TYR A 207 -21.83 -9.16 21.84
N SER A 208 -20.76 -9.34 22.64
CA SER A 208 -20.71 -8.89 24.03
C SER A 208 -20.90 -7.38 24.17
N GLN A 209 -20.27 -6.58 23.31
CA GLN A 209 -20.41 -5.12 23.36
C GLN A 209 -21.80 -4.65 22.90
N VAL A 210 -22.35 -5.24 21.83
CA VAL A 210 -23.71 -4.95 21.35
C VAL A 210 -24.72 -5.27 22.44
N GLY A 211 -24.56 -6.40 23.13
CA GLY A 211 -25.46 -6.77 24.23
C GLY A 211 -25.40 -5.85 25.44
N ASN A 212 -24.23 -5.27 25.72
CA ASN A 212 -24.01 -4.32 26.82
C ASN A 212 -24.21 -2.85 26.42
N SER A 213 -24.51 -2.55 25.16
CA SER A 213 -24.61 -1.18 24.64
C SER A 213 -25.86 -0.46 25.13
N SER A 214 -25.74 0.87 25.32
CA SER A 214 -26.89 1.75 25.55
C SER A 214 -27.58 2.11 24.24
N ILE A 215 -28.81 2.64 24.30
CA ILE A 215 -29.54 3.10 23.10
C ILE A 215 -28.82 4.24 22.34
N HIS A 216 -27.87 4.92 22.99
CA HIS A 216 -27.10 6.03 22.42
C HIS A 216 -25.71 5.62 21.93
N THR A 217 -25.29 4.37 22.18
CA THR A 217 -23.99 3.86 21.73
C THR A 217 -23.97 3.85 20.20
N LEU A 218 -22.95 4.45 19.61
CA LEU A 218 -22.79 4.50 18.15
C LEU A 218 -22.03 3.26 17.65
N LEU A 219 -22.28 2.85 16.40
CA LEU A 219 -21.54 1.76 15.78
C LEU A 219 -20.03 2.05 15.74
N ARG A 220 -19.63 3.32 15.56
CA ARG A 220 -18.23 3.74 15.65
C ARG A 220 -17.62 3.61 17.04
N ASP A 221 -18.37 3.27 18.08
CA ASP A 221 -17.82 3.09 19.44
C ASP A 221 -17.57 1.61 19.77
N ILE A 222 -18.04 0.68 18.93
CA ILE A 222 -17.80 -0.76 19.08
C ILE A 222 -16.34 -1.09 18.71
N ASP A 223 -15.61 -1.76 19.60
CA ASP A 223 -14.24 -2.21 19.38
C ASP A 223 -14.22 -3.67 18.90
N ALA A 224 -13.69 -3.91 17.72
CA ALA A 224 -13.59 -5.27 17.17
C ALA A 224 -12.42 -6.07 17.78
N CYS A 225 -11.38 -5.40 18.30
CA CYS A 225 -10.17 -6.06 18.77
C CYS A 225 -10.39 -6.70 20.15
N ALA A 226 -10.37 -8.02 20.20
CA ALA A 226 -10.52 -8.77 21.45
C ALA A 226 -9.23 -8.77 22.28
N GLN A 227 -9.36 -8.95 23.60
CA GLN A 227 -8.23 -8.99 24.55
C GLN A 227 -7.12 -9.98 24.14
N HIS A 228 -7.49 -11.17 23.65
CA HIS A 228 -6.54 -12.16 23.15
C HIS A 228 -5.66 -11.60 22.02
N ASP A 229 -6.26 -10.89 21.06
CA ASP A 229 -5.52 -10.34 19.93
C ASP A 229 -4.61 -9.19 20.40
N LEU A 230 -5.08 -8.37 21.35
CA LEU A 230 -4.25 -7.34 21.98
C LEU A 230 -3.01 -7.95 22.66
N GLU A 231 -3.16 -9.01 23.45
CA GLU A 231 -2.04 -9.70 24.11
C GLU A 231 -1.03 -10.27 23.10
N LYS A 232 -1.54 -10.88 22.03
CA LYS A 232 -0.70 -11.44 20.98
C LYS A 232 0.05 -10.34 20.21
N ILE A 233 -0.64 -9.25 19.84
CA ILE A 233 -0.01 -8.08 19.21
C ILE A 233 1.01 -7.45 20.16
N GLN A 234 0.70 -7.30 21.44
CA GLN A 234 1.61 -6.79 22.45
C GLN A 234 2.88 -7.63 22.51
N SER A 235 2.78 -8.97 22.46
CA SER A 235 3.95 -9.86 22.46
C SER A 235 4.88 -9.66 21.26
N TRP A 236 4.32 -9.32 20.08
CA TRP A 236 5.10 -9.03 18.88
C TRP A 236 5.70 -7.63 18.86
N THR A 237 5.17 -6.72 19.68
CA THR A 237 5.49 -5.29 19.68
C THR A 237 6.12 -4.83 20.99
N ALA A 238 6.58 -5.77 21.82
CA ALA A 238 7.11 -5.53 23.16
C ALA A 238 8.48 -4.83 23.19
N MET A 239 9.25 -4.90 22.10
CA MET A 239 10.53 -4.20 22.03
C MET A 239 10.34 -2.78 21.51
N ASP A 240 10.81 -1.81 22.27
CA ASP A 240 10.86 -0.43 21.81
C ASP A 240 11.96 -0.27 20.74
N PRO A 241 11.63 0.34 19.58
CA PRO A 241 12.60 0.58 18.54
C PRO A 241 13.71 1.51 19.07
N THR A 242 14.93 0.98 19.22
CA THR A 242 16.06 1.78 19.68
C THR A 242 16.60 2.63 18.51
N PRO A 243 16.62 3.96 18.62
CA PRO A 243 17.23 4.80 17.60
C PRO A 243 18.74 4.62 17.56
N VAL A 244 19.33 4.81 16.38
CA VAL A 244 20.77 4.99 16.21
C VAL A 244 21.03 6.48 16.12
N ASP A 245 21.37 7.11 17.25
CA ASP A 245 21.64 8.54 17.38
C ASP A 245 23.02 8.92 16.81
N ARG A 246 23.22 8.72 15.51
CA ARG A 246 24.47 9.00 14.79
C ARG A 246 24.21 9.66 13.44
N CYS A 247 25.17 10.46 13.00
CA CYS A 247 25.19 10.98 11.64
C CYS A 247 25.70 9.95 10.64
N LEU A 248 25.14 9.96 9.43
CA LEU A 248 25.51 9.02 8.36
C LEU A 248 26.98 9.17 7.95
N HIS A 249 27.47 10.40 7.84
CA HIS A 249 28.87 10.65 7.52
C HIS A 249 29.79 10.10 8.62
N ASP A 250 29.44 10.22 9.90
CA ASP A 250 30.27 9.66 10.99
C ASP A 250 30.42 8.15 10.89
N LEU A 251 29.32 7.44 10.58
CA LEU A 251 29.36 5.99 10.39
C LEU A 251 30.26 5.57 9.23
N ILE A 252 30.25 6.34 8.13
CA ILE A 252 31.10 6.09 6.96
C ILE A 252 32.57 6.45 7.26
N LEU A 253 32.83 7.58 7.91
CA LEU A 253 34.18 8.03 8.27
C LEU A 253 34.85 7.09 9.29
N GLU A 254 34.06 6.46 10.16
CA GLU A 254 34.54 5.39 11.03
C GLU A 254 35.08 4.21 10.21
N GLN A 255 34.37 3.80 9.14
CA GLN A 255 34.87 2.78 8.20
C GLN A 255 36.11 3.27 7.43
N CYS A 256 36.19 4.56 7.09
CA CYS A 256 37.40 5.12 6.48
C CYS A 256 38.66 4.92 7.34
N THR A 257 38.49 5.02 8.65
CA THR A 257 39.57 4.81 9.62
C THR A 257 39.87 3.33 9.84
N LEU A 258 38.83 2.49 9.94
CA LEU A 258 38.97 1.06 10.21
C LEU A 258 39.50 0.27 8.99
N ARG A 259 39.19 0.71 7.77
CA ARG A 259 39.39 -0.05 6.53
C ARG A 259 39.98 0.79 5.39
N PRO A 260 41.05 1.57 5.60
CA PRO A 260 41.50 2.58 4.64
C PRO A 260 41.89 2.01 3.27
N SER A 261 42.38 0.77 3.22
CA SER A 261 42.82 0.11 1.98
C SER A 261 41.74 -0.73 1.30
N GLU A 262 40.58 -0.92 1.93
CA GLU A 262 39.48 -1.68 1.35
C GLU A 262 38.73 -0.85 0.30
N MET A 263 38.11 -1.54 -0.64
CA MET A 263 37.32 -0.93 -1.71
C MET A 263 36.00 -0.38 -1.17
N ALA A 264 35.81 0.94 -1.26
CA ALA A 264 34.56 1.61 -0.93
C ALA A 264 33.63 1.72 -2.14
N ILE A 265 34.19 2.06 -3.30
CA ILE A 265 33.46 2.25 -4.55
C ILE A 265 34.16 1.46 -5.67
N CYS A 266 33.39 0.64 -6.36
CA CYS A 266 33.79 -0.01 -7.60
C CYS A 266 32.89 0.51 -8.73
N SER A 267 33.42 1.41 -9.57
CA SER A 267 32.63 2.06 -10.63
C SER A 267 33.26 1.86 -11.99
N TRP A 268 32.44 1.99 -13.03
CA TRP A 268 32.88 1.98 -14.43
C TRP A 268 33.85 3.14 -14.78
N ASP A 269 33.78 4.25 -14.04
CA ASP A 269 34.56 5.47 -14.27
C ASP A 269 35.67 5.72 -13.23
N GLY A 270 35.86 4.78 -12.29
CA GLY A 270 36.87 4.91 -11.25
C GLY A 270 36.63 4.01 -10.04
N ASN A 271 37.70 3.48 -9.48
CA ASN A 271 37.65 2.73 -8.23
C ASN A 271 38.19 3.63 -7.11
N LEU A 272 37.56 3.61 -5.94
CA LEU A 272 38.06 4.30 -4.74
C LEU A 272 38.12 3.37 -3.54
N THR A 273 39.27 3.39 -2.87
CA THR A 273 39.40 2.88 -1.51
C THR A 273 38.71 3.83 -0.52
N TYR A 274 38.43 3.32 0.68
CA TYR A 274 37.91 4.14 1.78
C TYR A 274 38.79 5.34 2.13
N LYS A 275 40.12 5.20 2.06
CA LYS A 275 41.06 6.31 2.28
C LYS A 275 40.94 7.40 1.21
N GLU A 276 40.79 7.01 -0.05
CA GLU A 276 40.64 7.97 -1.15
C GLU A 276 39.27 8.64 -1.11
N LEU A 277 38.22 7.90 -0.76
CA LEU A 277 36.88 8.46 -0.52
C LEU A 277 36.89 9.50 0.62
N ASP A 278 37.60 9.22 1.72
CA ASP A 278 37.77 10.18 2.82
C ASP A 278 38.48 11.45 2.36
N ASP A 279 39.64 11.35 1.71
CA ASP A 279 40.40 12.52 1.22
C ASP A 279 39.58 13.38 0.26
N LEU A 280 38.97 12.76 -0.76
CA LEU A 280 38.21 13.48 -1.78
C LEU A 280 36.94 14.13 -1.20
N SER A 281 36.23 13.43 -0.33
CA SER A 281 35.05 13.99 0.33
C SER A 281 35.40 15.11 1.32
N LEU A 282 36.56 15.07 1.99
CA LEU A 282 37.04 16.12 2.89
C LEU A 282 37.35 17.42 2.14
N ARG A 283 38.03 17.30 1.00
CA ARG A 283 38.36 18.47 0.16
C ARG A 283 37.11 19.16 -0.33
N LEU A 284 36.16 18.39 -0.86
CA LEU A 284 34.90 18.93 -1.34
C LEU A 284 34.04 19.48 -0.20
N SER A 285 33.97 18.81 0.96
CA SER A 285 33.20 19.32 2.10
C SER A 285 33.74 20.66 2.62
N THR A 286 35.06 20.84 2.60
CA THR A 286 35.69 22.12 2.98
C THR A 286 35.21 23.27 2.08
N LEU A 287 35.24 23.06 0.76
CA LEU A 287 34.72 24.03 -0.21
C LEU A 287 33.22 24.28 -0.03
N LEU A 288 32.43 23.24 0.26
CA LEU A 288 31.00 23.38 0.49
C LEU A 288 30.71 24.25 1.73
N VAL A 289 31.46 24.06 2.82
CA VAL A 289 31.36 24.90 4.02
C VAL A 289 31.70 26.36 3.70
N GLU A 290 32.75 26.62 2.91
CA GLU A 290 33.09 27.98 2.44
C GLU A 290 31.97 28.62 1.61
N ASN A 291 31.17 27.81 0.91
CA ASN A 291 30.00 28.24 0.17
C ASN A 291 28.69 28.29 1.01
N GLY A 292 28.80 28.12 2.33
CA GLY A 292 27.70 28.25 3.27
C GLY A 292 26.84 26.99 3.46
N VAL A 293 27.35 25.82 3.07
CA VAL A 293 26.72 24.54 3.41
C VAL A 293 26.99 24.20 4.88
N GLY A 294 25.93 23.77 5.57
CA GLY A 294 25.90 23.47 7.00
C GLY A 294 24.60 22.76 7.38
N PRO A 295 24.37 22.47 8.67
CA PRO A 295 23.10 21.92 9.16
C PRO A 295 21.89 22.70 8.64
N GLU A 296 20.85 21.97 8.20
CA GLU A 296 19.62 22.51 7.61
C GLU A 296 19.78 23.30 6.29
N THR A 297 20.96 23.25 5.66
CA THR A 297 21.16 23.76 4.30
C THR A 297 20.94 22.65 3.28
N PHE A 298 20.10 22.94 2.28
CA PHE A 298 19.84 22.02 1.17
C PHE A 298 20.76 22.27 -0.02
N VAL A 299 21.24 21.20 -0.64
CA VAL A 299 22.12 21.22 -1.82
C VAL A 299 21.49 20.38 -2.93
N LEU A 300 21.28 20.98 -4.10
CA LEU A 300 20.81 20.25 -5.27
C LEU A 300 21.93 19.37 -5.82
N SER A 301 21.59 18.17 -6.26
CA SER A 301 22.54 17.20 -6.79
C SER A 301 21.96 16.54 -8.04
N CYS A 302 22.58 16.75 -9.20
CA CYS A 302 22.20 16.12 -10.46
C CYS A 302 23.41 15.42 -11.05
N PHE A 303 23.39 14.08 -11.11
CA PHE A 303 24.53 13.31 -11.59
C PHE A 303 24.05 12.10 -12.37
N GLU A 304 24.78 11.78 -13.44
CA GLU A 304 24.80 10.42 -13.97
C GLU A 304 25.44 9.46 -12.95
N LYS A 305 25.14 8.16 -13.08
CA LYS A 305 25.79 7.11 -12.28
C LYS A 305 27.31 7.17 -12.48
N SER A 306 28.02 7.52 -11.41
CA SER A 306 29.46 7.75 -11.41
C SER A 306 30.02 7.63 -10.00
N THR A 307 31.33 7.46 -9.91
CA THR A 307 32.08 7.55 -8.64
C THR A 307 31.82 8.88 -7.94
N TRP A 308 31.81 9.96 -8.73
CA TRP A 308 31.73 11.35 -8.25
C TRP A 308 30.38 11.67 -7.63
N ALA A 309 29.31 11.05 -8.10
CA ALA A 309 27.98 11.16 -7.51
C ALA A 309 27.97 10.73 -6.03
N ILE A 310 28.73 9.68 -5.67
CA ILE A 310 28.82 9.19 -4.29
C ILE A 310 29.73 10.10 -3.45
N VAL A 311 30.86 10.53 -4.01
CA VAL A 311 31.77 11.48 -3.33
C VAL A 311 31.06 12.80 -3.02
N ALA A 312 30.28 13.34 -3.96
CA ALA A 312 29.49 14.55 -3.78
C ALA A 312 28.50 14.44 -2.61
N ARG A 313 27.77 13.32 -2.53
CA ARG A 313 26.79 13.08 -1.46
C ARG A 313 27.46 12.97 -0.11
N LEU A 314 28.56 12.22 0.00
CA LEU A 314 29.32 12.14 1.25
C LEU A 314 29.87 13.51 1.66
N ALA A 315 30.37 14.30 0.72
CA ALA A 315 30.87 15.65 1.00
C ALA A 315 29.77 16.60 1.49
N ILE A 316 28.56 16.54 0.91
CA ILE A 316 27.40 17.32 1.37
C ILE A 316 27.06 16.93 2.82
N LEU A 317 26.94 15.63 3.11
CA LEU A 317 26.64 15.14 4.45
C LEU A 317 27.74 15.55 5.45
N ARG A 318 29.01 15.46 5.05
CA ARG A 318 30.18 15.85 5.87
C ARG A 318 30.27 17.35 6.12
N ALA A 319 29.79 18.17 5.17
CA ALA A 319 29.61 19.60 5.36
C ALA A 319 28.38 19.94 6.23
N GLY A 320 27.62 18.94 6.69
CA GLY A 320 26.40 19.09 7.48
C GLY A 320 25.15 19.40 6.67
N GLY A 321 25.26 19.51 5.35
CA GLY A 321 24.12 19.77 4.48
C GLY A 321 23.28 18.53 4.18
N ALA A 322 22.09 18.78 3.62
CA ALA A 322 21.19 17.76 3.12
C ALA A 322 21.12 17.81 1.59
N TYR A 323 21.27 16.67 0.92
CA TYR A 323 21.19 16.64 -0.55
C TYR A 323 19.76 16.44 -1.04
N ILE A 324 19.49 16.99 -2.23
CA ILE A 324 18.24 16.83 -2.97
C ILE A 324 18.61 16.36 -4.37
N SER A 325 18.26 15.12 -4.70
CA SER A 325 18.55 14.58 -6.02
C SER A 325 17.44 14.97 -7.00
N VAL A 326 17.83 15.49 -8.16
CA VAL A 326 16.94 15.91 -9.25
C VAL A 326 17.38 15.29 -10.58
N PHE A 327 16.48 15.20 -11.54
CA PHE A 327 16.82 14.74 -12.88
C PHE A 327 17.27 15.91 -13.76
N ALA A 328 18.21 15.65 -14.68
CA ALA A 328 18.56 16.62 -15.71
C ALA A 328 17.37 16.94 -16.64
N SER A 329 16.48 15.97 -16.82
CA SER A 329 15.25 16.08 -17.61
C SER A 329 14.09 16.75 -16.88
N ASP A 330 14.24 17.12 -15.60
CA ASP A 330 13.18 17.80 -14.86
C ASP A 330 12.83 19.15 -15.51
N PRO A 331 11.54 19.49 -15.67
CA PRO A 331 11.14 20.76 -16.27
C PRO A 331 11.66 21.97 -15.46
N PRO A 332 12.01 23.10 -16.12
CA PRO A 332 12.44 24.31 -15.42
C PRO A 332 11.48 24.77 -14.33
N ILE A 333 10.16 24.73 -14.58
CA ILE A 333 9.13 25.13 -13.61
C ILE A 333 9.16 24.25 -12.35
N TYR A 334 9.41 22.94 -12.52
CA TYR A 334 9.55 22.01 -11.40
C TYR A 334 10.79 22.35 -10.57
N LEU A 335 11.93 22.57 -11.21
CA LEU A 335 13.18 22.92 -10.54
C LEU A 335 13.07 24.26 -9.81
N GLU A 336 12.47 25.28 -10.43
CA GLU A 336 12.19 26.57 -9.80
C GLU A 336 11.32 26.41 -8.54
N SER A 337 10.31 25.55 -8.58
CA SER A 337 9.48 25.22 -7.42
C SER A 337 10.28 24.55 -6.30
N VAL A 338 11.13 23.57 -6.63
CA VAL A 338 12.02 22.91 -5.67
C VAL A 338 12.97 23.93 -5.03
N ILE A 339 13.61 24.77 -5.84
CA ILE A 339 14.58 25.79 -5.39
C ILE A 339 13.90 26.83 -4.50
N ALA A 340 12.73 27.35 -4.90
CA ALA A 340 12.00 28.34 -4.11
C ALA A 340 11.63 27.81 -2.72
N ARG A 341 11.22 26.55 -2.62
CA ARG A 341 10.78 25.91 -1.37
C ARG A 341 11.94 25.54 -0.45
N THR A 342 13.04 25.12 -1.03
CA THR A 342 14.25 24.70 -0.30
C THR A 342 15.20 25.86 -0.03
N LYS A 343 15.01 26.99 -0.73
CA LYS A 343 15.94 28.13 -0.75
C LYS A 343 17.37 27.68 -1.10
N THR A 344 17.49 26.63 -1.91
CA THR A 344 18.79 26.05 -2.26
C THR A 344 19.63 27.07 -3.03
N ARG A 345 20.90 27.20 -2.63
CA ARG A 345 21.85 28.13 -3.26
C ARG A 345 23.00 27.44 -3.99
N VAL A 346 23.23 26.17 -3.71
CA VAL A 346 24.34 25.37 -4.25
C VAL A 346 23.77 24.18 -5.02
N LEU A 347 24.30 23.95 -6.22
CA LEU A 347 24.04 22.77 -7.03
C LEU A 347 25.35 22.10 -7.41
N LEU A 348 25.44 20.79 -7.15
CA LEU A 348 26.53 19.94 -7.62
C LEU A 348 26.09 19.15 -8.85
N THR A 349 26.94 19.12 -9.87
CA THR A 349 26.68 18.37 -11.10
C THR A 349 27.95 17.84 -11.74
N ASP A 350 27.83 16.87 -12.64
CA ASP A 350 28.89 16.50 -13.57
C ASP A 350 28.89 17.38 -14.84
N SER A 351 29.94 17.24 -15.65
CA SER A 351 30.19 18.02 -16.86
C SER A 351 29.10 17.87 -17.93
N SER A 352 28.35 16.77 -17.94
CA SER A 352 27.32 16.53 -18.96
C SER A 352 26.09 17.44 -18.78
N HIS A 353 25.86 17.93 -17.55
CA HIS A 353 24.67 18.69 -17.21
C HIS A 353 24.94 20.15 -16.80
N VAL A 354 26.21 20.60 -16.77
CA VAL A 354 26.58 21.98 -16.35
C VAL A 354 25.81 23.06 -17.12
N ASN A 355 25.70 22.92 -18.44
CA ASN A 355 24.99 23.88 -19.31
C ASN A 355 23.49 23.95 -18.99
N ARG A 356 22.88 22.84 -18.56
CA ARG A 356 21.45 22.77 -18.22
C ARG A 356 21.12 23.57 -16.96
N PHE A 357 22.06 23.66 -16.02
CA PHE A 357 21.88 24.29 -14.71
C PHE A 357 22.52 25.67 -14.58
N GLN A 358 23.13 26.19 -15.64
CA GLN A 358 23.75 27.50 -15.62
C GLN A 358 22.72 28.60 -15.30
N GLY A 359 23.00 29.40 -14.27
CA GLY A 359 22.13 30.49 -13.82
C GLY A 359 20.87 30.05 -13.06
N ILE A 360 20.68 28.75 -12.79
CA ILE A 360 19.53 28.24 -12.03
C ILE A 360 19.68 28.51 -10.53
N VAL A 361 20.91 28.37 -10.01
CA VAL A 361 21.26 28.69 -8.62
C VAL A 361 22.47 29.64 -8.58
N PRO A 362 22.67 30.38 -7.47
CA PRO A 362 23.83 31.27 -7.30
C PRO A 362 25.19 30.58 -7.45
N THR A 363 25.32 29.36 -6.91
CA THR A 363 26.58 28.61 -6.92
C THR A 363 26.38 27.26 -7.61
N LEU A 364 26.88 27.15 -8.83
CA LEU A 364 26.94 25.90 -9.59
C LEU A 364 28.38 25.36 -9.52
N ILE A 365 28.54 24.11 -9.06
CA ILE A 365 29.84 23.45 -8.97
C ILE A 365 29.82 22.22 -9.86
N GLU A 366 30.65 22.25 -10.89
CA GLU A 366 30.93 21.12 -11.75
C GLU A 366 32.02 20.24 -11.12
N LEU A 367 31.75 18.94 -10.96
CA LEU A 367 32.71 17.97 -10.47
C LEU A 367 33.38 17.26 -11.66
N SER A 368 34.70 17.34 -11.68
CA SER A 368 35.55 16.47 -12.52
C SER A 368 36.64 15.81 -11.67
N PRO A 369 37.14 14.62 -12.07
CA PRO A 369 38.18 13.90 -11.33
C PRO A 369 39.43 14.75 -11.08
N GLU A 370 39.90 15.46 -12.10
CA GLU A 370 41.10 16.29 -12.06
C GLU A 370 40.90 17.50 -11.15
N TRP A 371 39.74 18.17 -11.26
CA TRP A 371 39.42 19.33 -10.45
C TRP A 371 39.31 18.96 -8.98
N LEU A 372 38.62 17.86 -8.65
CA LEU A 372 38.44 17.42 -7.27
C LEU A 372 39.78 17.11 -6.59
N ARG A 373 40.70 16.45 -7.31
CA ARG A 373 42.06 16.16 -6.81
C ARG A 373 42.94 17.41 -6.70
N SER A 374 42.64 18.46 -7.47
CA SER A 374 43.36 19.74 -7.44
C SER A 374 42.97 20.62 -6.25
N LEU A 375 41.82 20.37 -5.62
CA LEU A 375 41.40 21.10 -4.43
C LEU A 375 42.44 20.96 -3.32
N PRO A 376 42.68 22.02 -2.52
CA PRO A 376 43.59 21.93 -1.37
C PRO A 376 43.18 20.80 -0.43
N THR A 377 44.16 20.11 0.16
CA THR A 377 43.92 19.18 1.28
C THR A 377 43.11 19.90 2.36
N GLY A 378 41.92 19.40 2.66
CA GLY A 378 40.99 20.07 3.57
C GLY A 378 41.56 20.19 4.99
N SER A 379 41.32 21.33 5.63
CA SER A 379 41.79 21.62 7.00
C SER A 379 40.66 21.96 7.98
N SER A 380 39.43 22.17 7.49
CA SER A 380 38.27 22.56 8.28
C SER A 380 37.27 21.41 8.34
N THR A 381 37.03 20.88 9.54
CA THR A 381 35.87 20.01 9.80
C THR A 381 34.65 20.88 10.09
N CYS A 382 33.49 20.44 9.61
CA CYS A 382 32.20 21.08 9.89
C CYS A 382 31.94 21.24 11.39
N GLN A 383 31.04 22.18 11.73
CA GLN A 383 30.36 22.24 13.03
C GLN A 383 29.79 20.86 13.40
N THR A 384 29.62 20.60 14.70
CA THR A 384 28.95 19.38 15.19
C THR A 384 27.55 19.29 14.56
N VAL A 385 27.31 18.22 13.79
CA VAL A 385 26.01 17.96 13.15
C VAL A 385 25.16 17.11 14.10
N ASP A 386 23.94 17.55 14.37
CA ASP A 386 22.99 16.81 15.19
C ASP A 386 22.33 15.68 14.37
N PRO A 387 22.21 14.43 14.87
CA PRO A 387 21.48 13.35 14.21
C PRO A 387 20.03 13.67 13.82
N ASP A 388 19.38 14.64 14.45
CA ASP A 388 18.04 15.11 14.08
C ASP A 388 18.04 16.14 12.93
N SER A 389 19.22 16.60 12.50
CA SER A 389 19.38 17.46 11.31
C SER A 389 19.00 16.71 10.03
N ALA A 390 18.49 17.45 9.05
CA ALA A 390 18.21 16.91 7.73
C ALA A 390 19.47 16.33 7.07
N CYS A 391 19.36 15.15 6.46
CA CYS A 391 20.43 14.54 5.66
C CYS A 391 20.07 14.47 4.16
N LEU A 392 18.79 14.39 3.83
CA LEU A 392 18.30 14.46 2.46
C LEU A 392 16.83 14.88 2.41
N VAL A 393 16.39 15.32 1.23
CA VAL A 393 14.97 15.58 0.96
C VAL A 393 14.54 14.83 -0.29
N LEU A 394 13.47 14.06 -0.17
CA LEU A 394 12.83 13.35 -1.28
C LEU A 394 11.65 14.16 -1.79
N PHE A 395 11.60 14.48 -3.08
CA PHE A 395 10.42 15.11 -3.66
C PHE A 395 9.49 14.07 -4.26
N THR A 396 8.22 14.11 -3.84
CA THR A 396 7.16 13.26 -4.40
C THR A 396 6.10 14.10 -5.08
N SER A 397 5.28 13.45 -5.91
CA SER A 397 4.03 14.02 -6.40
C SER A 397 3.15 14.52 -5.25
N GLY A 398 2.53 15.68 -5.44
CA GLY A 398 1.58 16.26 -4.52
C GLY A 398 0.21 16.46 -5.14
N SER A 399 -0.82 15.87 -4.55
CA SER A 399 -2.26 16.07 -4.84
C SER A 399 -2.76 17.50 -5.14
N THR A 400 -1.99 18.55 -4.83
CA THR A 400 -2.31 19.96 -5.16
C THR A 400 -1.65 20.47 -6.44
N GLY A 401 -0.93 19.63 -7.19
CA GLY A 401 -0.16 20.04 -8.38
C GLY A 401 1.20 20.65 -8.08
N THR A 402 1.69 20.54 -6.84
CA THR A 402 2.98 21.08 -6.40
C THR A 402 3.80 19.99 -5.70
N PRO A 403 5.10 19.83 -6.03
CA PRO A 403 5.96 18.80 -5.46
C PRO A 403 6.02 18.88 -3.93
N LYS A 404 5.95 17.72 -3.25
CA LYS A 404 6.04 17.59 -1.79
C LYS A 404 7.44 17.14 -1.41
N GLY A 405 8.21 17.97 -0.71
CA GLY A 405 9.49 17.56 -0.14
C GLY A 405 9.29 16.81 1.18
N ILE A 406 9.86 15.63 1.31
CA ILE A 406 9.87 14.80 2.52
C ILE A 406 11.26 14.90 3.12
N ILE A 407 11.36 15.47 4.32
CA ILE A 407 12.64 15.70 4.98
C ILE A 407 13.03 14.47 5.78
N GLN A 408 14.20 13.93 5.48
CA GLN A 408 14.78 12.79 6.17
C GLN A 408 15.94 13.28 7.04
N ASN A 409 16.05 12.77 8.25
CA ASN A 409 17.14 13.10 9.16
C ASN A 409 18.16 11.95 9.24
N HIS A 410 19.35 12.25 9.75
CA HIS A 410 20.41 11.27 9.88
C HIS A 410 20.00 10.08 10.76
N LYS A 411 19.38 10.33 11.92
CA LYS A 411 18.92 9.31 12.86
C LYS A 411 17.99 8.29 12.20
N ALA A 412 17.06 8.75 11.35
CA ALA A 412 16.12 7.86 10.66
C ALA A 412 16.85 6.88 9.74
N TYR A 413 17.75 7.40 8.89
CA TYR A 413 18.53 6.54 7.98
C TYR A 413 19.54 5.67 8.72
N ALA A 414 20.24 6.18 9.73
CA ALA A 414 21.18 5.39 10.53
C ALA A 414 20.49 4.21 11.21
N SER A 415 19.29 4.46 11.77
CA SER A 415 18.46 3.42 12.39
C SER A 415 17.98 2.39 11.35
N ALA A 416 17.50 2.86 10.20
CA ALA A 416 17.01 2.01 9.13
C ALA A 416 18.11 1.11 8.55
N ILE A 417 19.28 1.67 8.23
CA ILE A 417 20.42 0.92 7.65
C ILE A 417 20.91 -0.16 8.61
N THR A 418 21.05 0.18 9.90
CA THR A 418 21.56 -0.77 10.91
C THR A 418 20.65 -1.98 11.04
N ASN A 419 19.33 -1.78 11.13
CA ASN A 419 18.36 -2.87 11.21
C ASN A 419 18.25 -3.64 9.87
N TYR A 420 18.24 -2.93 8.75
CA TYR A 420 18.21 -3.54 7.41
C TYR A 420 19.41 -4.49 7.21
N ALA A 421 20.61 -4.05 7.58
CA ALA A 421 21.82 -4.86 7.51
C ALA A 421 21.73 -6.10 8.41
N ARG A 422 21.28 -5.94 9.66
CA ARG A 422 21.07 -7.05 10.59
C ARG A 422 20.07 -8.08 10.05
N ASP A 423 18.92 -7.61 9.56
CA ASP A 423 17.81 -8.48 9.15
C ASP A 423 18.15 -9.27 7.87
N LEU A 424 18.99 -8.71 7.01
CA LEU A 424 19.46 -9.37 5.79
C LEU A 424 20.76 -10.15 5.98
N GLY A 425 21.51 -9.90 7.05
CA GLY A 425 22.82 -10.51 7.30
C GLY A 425 23.92 -9.89 6.42
N LEU A 426 23.82 -8.58 6.16
CA LEU A 426 24.82 -7.82 5.39
C LEU A 426 25.96 -7.38 6.30
N ASP A 427 27.17 -7.28 5.74
CA ASP A 427 28.38 -6.91 6.47
C ASP A 427 29.40 -6.21 5.55
N SER A 428 30.62 -6.03 6.03
CA SER A 428 31.70 -5.38 5.28
C SER A 428 32.16 -6.10 4.02
N ARG A 429 31.67 -7.32 3.74
CA ARG A 429 31.94 -8.06 2.50
C ARG A 429 30.86 -7.83 1.45
N THR A 430 29.77 -7.16 1.81
CA THR A 430 28.67 -6.86 0.91
C THR A 430 29.15 -5.99 -0.25
N ARG A 431 28.79 -6.40 -1.47
CA ARG A 431 28.98 -5.64 -2.71
C ARG A 431 27.62 -5.30 -3.27
N PHE A 432 27.16 -4.10 -2.97
CA PHE A 432 25.81 -3.65 -3.30
C PHE A 432 25.81 -2.92 -4.64
N PHE A 433 24.98 -3.36 -5.59
CA PHE A 433 24.86 -2.75 -6.91
C PHE A 433 23.93 -1.52 -6.88
N GLN A 434 24.41 -0.39 -7.42
CA GLN A 434 23.66 0.87 -7.55
C GLN A 434 22.85 0.88 -8.85
N PHE A 435 21.68 0.25 -8.86
CA PHE A 435 20.83 0.17 -10.03
C PHE A 435 19.93 1.39 -10.19
N ASP A 436 19.28 1.83 -9.11
CA ASP A 436 18.22 2.82 -9.17
C ASP A 436 18.75 4.23 -9.46
N ASP A 437 17.86 5.08 -10.00
CA ASP A 437 18.20 6.49 -10.22
C ASP A 437 18.28 7.24 -8.89
N TYR A 438 19.28 8.13 -8.78
CA TYR A 438 19.54 8.86 -7.54
C TYR A 438 18.40 9.75 -7.06
N ALA A 439 17.49 10.16 -7.94
CA ALA A 439 16.29 10.91 -7.57
C ALA A 439 15.24 10.07 -6.84
N PHE A 440 15.32 8.73 -6.90
CA PHE A 440 14.46 7.83 -6.14
C PHE A 440 15.04 7.51 -4.76
N ASP A 441 14.16 7.27 -3.80
CA ASP A 441 14.51 7.02 -2.40
C ASP A 441 15.39 5.78 -2.22
N ILE A 442 15.08 4.71 -2.95
CA ILE A 442 15.76 3.43 -2.85
C ILE A 442 17.23 3.49 -3.28
N SER A 443 17.61 4.40 -4.18
CA SER A 443 19.01 4.60 -4.56
C SER A 443 19.91 4.93 -3.35
N ASN A 444 19.35 5.57 -2.32
CA ASN A 444 20.04 5.89 -1.08
C ASN A 444 20.40 4.64 -0.28
N LEU A 445 19.57 3.60 -0.35
CA LEU A 445 19.88 2.29 0.24
C LEU A 445 21.14 1.72 -0.41
N GLU A 446 21.19 1.74 -1.74
CA GLU A 446 22.21 1.04 -2.52
C GLU A 446 23.64 1.52 -2.26
N PHE A 447 23.86 2.82 -2.00
CA PHE A 447 25.19 3.32 -1.61
C PHE A 447 25.38 3.50 -0.09
N LEU A 448 24.36 3.89 0.68
CA LEU A 448 24.56 4.13 2.11
C LEU A 448 24.76 2.83 2.88
N VAL A 449 24.03 1.76 2.54
CA VAL A 449 24.15 0.46 3.22
C VAL A 449 25.59 -0.09 3.14
N PRO A 450 26.19 -0.29 1.95
CA PRO A 450 27.56 -0.82 1.90
C PRO A 450 28.56 0.13 2.56
N LEU A 451 28.44 1.46 2.40
CA LEU A 451 29.42 2.40 2.96
C LEU A 451 29.39 2.49 4.49
N VAL A 452 28.19 2.40 5.10
CA VAL A 452 28.04 2.35 6.56
C VAL A 452 28.59 1.05 7.15
N LEU A 453 28.51 -0.06 6.40
CA LEU A 453 28.97 -1.39 6.84
C LEU A 453 30.46 -1.65 6.58
N GLY A 454 31.14 -0.78 5.83
CA GLY A 454 32.52 -1.01 5.39
C GLY A 454 32.64 -1.93 4.18
N GLY A 455 31.54 -2.14 3.44
CA GLY A 455 31.47 -2.88 2.18
C GLY A 455 31.74 -2.00 0.95
N CYS A 456 31.31 -2.45 -0.22
CA CYS A 456 31.58 -1.78 -1.49
C CYS A 456 30.27 -1.41 -2.21
N CYS A 457 30.15 -0.15 -2.64
CA CYS A 457 29.13 0.30 -3.59
C CYS A 457 29.61 0.05 -5.02
N CYS A 458 28.85 -0.69 -5.82
CA CYS A 458 29.15 -1.03 -7.20
C CYS A 458 28.32 -0.16 -8.15
N VAL A 459 28.96 0.79 -8.83
CA VAL A 459 28.27 1.79 -9.67
C VAL A 459 28.42 1.44 -11.16
N PRO A 460 27.37 0.94 -11.82
CA PRO A 460 27.45 0.51 -13.22
C PRO A 460 27.58 1.68 -14.20
N GLY A 461 28.10 1.38 -15.39
CA GLY A 461 28.06 2.28 -16.53
C GLY A 461 26.65 2.41 -17.13
N PRO A 462 26.49 3.22 -18.19
CA PRO A 462 25.22 3.33 -18.90
C PRO A 462 24.74 1.97 -19.44
N MET A 463 23.53 1.56 -19.07
CA MET A 463 22.91 0.30 -19.49
C MET A 463 21.69 0.59 -20.37
N LYS A 464 21.53 -0.16 -21.47
CA LYS A 464 20.37 -0.02 -22.37
C LYS A 464 19.51 -1.28 -22.42
N THR A 465 20.06 -2.42 -22.04
CA THR A 465 19.42 -3.73 -22.15
C THR A 465 19.55 -4.51 -20.84
N VAL A 466 18.73 -5.54 -20.69
CA VAL A 466 18.81 -6.48 -19.56
C VAL A 466 20.12 -7.28 -19.60
N GLN A 467 20.65 -7.55 -20.80
CA GLN A 467 21.94 -8.21 -20.99
C GLN A 467 23.10 -7.33 -20.50
N ASP A 468 23.00 -6.01 -20.66
CA ASP A 468 23.96 -5.08 -20.07
C ASP A 468 23.92 -5.18 -18.55
N LEU A 469 22.72 -5.19 -17.95
CA LEU A 469 22.56 -5.34 -16.50
C LEU A 469 23.21 -6.62 -15.97
N THR A 470 22.91 -7.78 -16.57
CA THR A 470 23.54 -9.06 -16.23
C THR A 470 25.07 -8.98 -16.32
N ARG A 471 25.61 -8.37 -17.40
CA ARG A 471 27.05 -8.22 -17.59
C ARG A 471 27.69 -7.34 -16.51
N GLU A 472 27.09 -6.19 -16.20
CA GLU A 472 27.62 -5.26 -15.19
C GLU A 472 27.59 -5.88 -13.79
N ILE A 473 26.52 -6.58 -13.41
CA ILE A 473 26.43 -7.27 -12.11
C ILE A 473 27.58 -8.26 -11.95
N ASN A 474 27.84 -9.09 -12.97
CA ASN A 474 28.92 -10.07 -12.97
C ASN A 474 30.31 -9.40 -13.00
N THR A 475 30.50 -8.37 -13.83
CA THR A 475 31.79 -7.67 -13.96
C THR A 475 32.21 -7.02 -12.65
N MET A 476 31.24 -6.44 -11.93
CA MET A 476 31.49 -5.80 -10.63
C MET A 476 31.46 -6.79 -9.46
N ALA A 477 31.20 -8.08 -9.72
CA ALA A 477 31.05 -9.11 -8.71
C ALA A 477 30.08 -8.69 -7.59
N SER A 478 28.94 -8.10 -7.97
CA SER A 478 27.96 -7.62 -6.98
C SER A 478 27.16 -8.79 -6.42
N ASP A 479 27.01 -8.84 -5.10
CA ASP A 479 26.36 -9.95 -4.41
C ASP A 479 24.98 -9.60 -3.85
N THR A 480 24.65 -8.31 -3.85
CA THR A 480 23.36 -7.77 -3.40
C THR A 480 22.87 -6.73 -4.39
N ILE A 481 21.61 -6.81 -4.79
CA ILE A 481 20.96 -5.83 -5.68
C ILE A 481 19.50 -5.62 -5.24
N PHE A 482 19.00 -4.39 -5.41
CA PHE A 482 17.58 -4.10 -5.37
C PHE A 482 17.05 -3.91 -6.79
N LEU A 483 15.87 -4.46 -7.09
CA LEU A 483 15.16 -4.24 -8.36
C LEU A 483 13.67 -4.16 -8.13
N THR A 484 12.94 -3.42 -8.98
CA THR A 484 11.49 -3.61 -9.06
C THR A 484 11.16 -5.00 -9.60
N PRO A 485 10.04 -5.63 -9.20
CA PRO A 485 9.60 -6.91 -9.77
C PRO A 485 9.54 -6.90 -11.30
N THR A 486 9.14 -5.78 -11.90
CA THR A 486 9.09 -5.58 -13.36
C THR A 486 10.45 -5.72 -14.05
N VAL A 487 11.54 -5.32 -13.39
CA VAL A 487 12.90 -5.52 -13.93
C VAL A 487 13.42 -6.91 -13.57
N ALA A 488 13.23 -7.33 -12.31
CA ALA A 488 13.74 -8.61 -11.80
C ALA A 488 13.22 -9.83 -12.56
N ILE A 489 12.00 -9.79 -13.10
CA ILE A 489 11.42 -10.89 -13.88
C ILE A 489 12.15 -11.12 -15.21
N LYS A 490 12.86 -10.11 -15.73
CA LYS A 490 13.59 -10.19 -16.99
C LYS A 490 14.96 -10.86 -16.83
N LEU A 491 15.44 -11.02 -15.59
CA LEU A 491 16.70 -11.67 -15.27
C LEU A 491 16.52 -13.17 -15.03
N GLU A 492 17.62 -13.90 -15.20
CA GLU A 492 17.72 -15.35 -15.04
C GLU A 492 18.77 -15.67 -13.96
N PRO A 493 18.45 -16.44 -12.91
CA PRO A 493 19.37 -16.73 -11.82
C PRO A 493 20.70 -17.36 -12.28
N GLN A 494 20.65 -18.24 -13.29
CA GLN A 494 21.82 -18.93 -13.84
C GLN A 494 22.83 -17.99 -14.51
N ASP A 495 22.39 -16.83 -14.99
CA ASP A 495 23.25 -15.87 -15.68
C ASP A 495 23.98 -14.95 -14.68
N ILE A 496 23.63 -15.01 -13.39
CA ILE A 496 24.21 -14.16 -12.33
C ILE A 496 24.60 -15.01 -11.11
N PRO A 497 25.56 -15.96 -11.27
CA PRO A 497 25.85 -16.98 -10.26
C PRO A 497 26.45 -16.43 -8.95
N GLN A 498 26.97 -15.20 -8.95
CA GLN A 498 27.57 -14.57 -7.76
C GLN A 498 26.55 -13.83 -6.89
N LEU A 499 25.31 -13.63 -7.37
CA LEU A 499 24.28 -12.89 -6.66
C LEU A 499 23.76 -13.71 -5.48
N LYS A 500 24.00 -13.23 -4.26
CA LYS A 500 23.55 -13.88 -3.02
C LYS A 500 22.17 -13.41 -2.60
N THR A 501 21.85 -12.13 -2.78
CA THR A 501 20.60 -11.54 -2.34
C THR A 501 19.98 -10.68 -3.44
N LEU A 502 18.76 -11.03 -3.85
CA LEU A 502 17.91 -10.22 -4.71
C LEU A 502 16.81 -9.60 -3.88
N CYS A 503 16.91 -8.29 -3.67
CA CYS A 503 15.88 -7.49 -3.03
C CYS A 503 14.89 -6.97 -4.07
N VAL A 504 13.59 -7.07 -3.77
CA VAL A 504 12.53 -6.53 -4.62
C VAL A 504 11.54 -5.73 -3.82
N GLY A 505 10.99 -4.67 -4.41
CA GLY A 505 10.03 -3.81 -3.75
C GLY A 505 9.42 -2.78 -4.70
N GLY A 506 8.61 -1.88 -4.15
CA GLY A 506 7.92 -0.84 -4.93
C GLY A 506 6.67 -1.34 -5.67
N GLU A 507 6.51 -2.64 -5.91
CA GLU A 507 5.37 -3.21 -6.65
C GLU A 507 4.88 -4.52 -6.00
N PRO A 508 3.63 -4.96 -6.26
CA PRO A 508 3.18 -6.30 -5.88
C PRO A 508 4.07 -7.38 -6.50
N LEU A 509 4.41 -8.41 -5.71
CA LEU A 509 5.32 -9.46 -6.15
C LEU A 509 4.61 -10.50 -7.04
N PRO A 510 5.00 -10.66 -8.33
CA PRO A 510 4.37 -11.63 -9.23
C PRO A 510 4.73 -13.08 -8.89
N LYS A 511 3.78 -14.00 -9.05
CA LYS A 511 4.00 -15.44 -8.78
C LYS A 511 5.10 -16.05 -9.65
N ASP A 512 5.23 -15.60 -10.90
CA ASP A 512 6.24 -16.12 -11.81
C ASP A 512 7.65 -15.68 -11.40
N LEU A 513 7.79 -14.50 -10.80
CA LEU A 513 9.06 -14.06 -10.20
C LEU A 513 9.42 -14.94 -9.00
N VAL A 514 8.45 -15.22 -8.14
CA VAL A 514 8.64 -16.11 -6.99
C VAL A 514 9.10 -17.49 -7.46
N ARG A 515 8.40 -18.14 -8.40
CA ARG A 515 8.77 -19.46 -8.92
C ARG A 515 10.18 -19.49 -9.49
N LYS A 516 10.57 -18.42 -10.19
CA LYS A 516 11.90 -18.30 -10.80
C LYS A 516 13.01 -18.24 -9.75
N TRP A 517 12.85 -17.42 -8.71
CA TRP A 517 13.96 -17.09 -7.79
C TRP A 517 13.95 -17.89 -6.49
N VAL A 518 12.80 -18.34 -5.99
CA VAL A 518 12.69 -18.95 -4.65
C VAL A 518 13.47 -20.26 -4.50
N ASN A 519 13.66 -21.00 -5.60
CA ASN A 519 14.41 -22.26 -5.62
C ASN A 519 15.86 -22.09 -6.12
N SER A 520 16.28 -20.85 -6.38
CA SER A 520 17.66 -20.56 -6.79
C SER A 520 18.61 -20.49 -5.59
N SER A 521 19.91 -20.38 -5.84
CA SER A 521 20.91 -20.11 -4.79
C SER A 521 20.84 -18.68 -4.25
N THR A 522 20.09 -17.79 -4.92
CA THR A 522 19.91 -16.39 -4.53
C THR A 522 18.74 -16.26 -3.57
N LYS A 523 18.96 -15.60 -2.43
CA LYS A 523 17.92 -15.25 -1.46
C LYS A 523 17.03 -14.14 -2.04
N LEU A 524 15.79 -14.48 -2.38
CA LEU A 524 14.77 -13.50 -2.76
C LEU A 524 14.19 -12.83 -1.50
N VAL A 525 14.17 -11.49 -1.48
CA VAL A 525 13.67 -10.69 -0.37
C VAL A 525 12.65 -9.69 -0.88
N ASN A 526 11.41 -9.76 -0.40
CA ASN A 526 10.38 -8.77 -0.73
C ASN A 526 10.39 -7.66 0.33
N GLN A 527 10.31 -6.41 -0.11
CA GLN A 527 10.43 -5.23 0.74
C GLN A 527 9.22 -4.31 0.56
N TYR A 528 8.81 -3.70 1.66
CA TYR A 528 7.73 -2.73 1.67
C TYR A 528 8.15 -1.44 2.37
N GLY A 529 7.92 -0.33 1.68
CA GLY A 529 8.33 1.01 2.09
C GLY A 529 7.63 2.09 1.27
N MET A 530 7.83 3.33 1.71
CA MET A 530 7.35 4.57 1.11
C MET A 530 8.27 5.72 1.51
N GLY A 531 8.31 6.80 0.75
CA GLY A 531 9.26 7.90 0.96
C GLY A 531 9.21 8.56 2.35
N GLU A 532 8.10 8.46 3.10
CA GLU A 532 7.99 8.96 4.47
C GLU A 532 8.72 8.08 5.52
N VAL A 533 9.24 6.93 5.11
CA VAL A 533 10.02 5.97 5.88
C VAL A 533 11.40 5.84 5.24
N ALA A 534 12.48 5.96 6.01
CA ALA A 534 13.82 5.71 5.48
C ALA A 534 13.95 4.24 5.07
N ILE A 535 14.31 4.00 3.80
CA ILE A 535 14.53 2.67 3.20
C ILE A 535 13.24 1.85 3.09
N CYS A 536 12.92 1.05 4.11
CA CYS A 536 11.77 0.18 4.14
C CYS A 536 11.30 -0.04 5.58
N CYS A 537 10.03 -0.41 5.76
CA CYS A 537 9.47 -0.71 7.08
C CYS A 537 9.19 -2.19 7.29
N ALA A 538 9.05 -3.00 6.23
CA ALA A 538 8.86 -4.44 6.34
C ALA A 538 9.66 -5.25 5.31
N LEU A 539 10.08 -6.45 5.72
CA LEU A 539 10.86 -7.39 4.94
C LEU A 539 10.26 -8.80 5.02
N ASN A 540 10.13 -9.45 3.86
CA ASN A 540 9.86 -10.87 3.76
C ASN A 540 11.08 -11.60 3.20
N THR A 541 11.84 -12.24 4.09
CA THR A 541 13.01 -13.05 3.74
C THR A 541 12.68 -14.54 3.56
N LYS A 542 11.41 -14.92 3.76
CA LYS A 542 10.93 -16.31 3.68
C LYS A 542 9.72 -16.36 2.75
N ILE A 543 9.96 -16.07 1.48
CA ILE A 543 8.92 -16.07 0.46
C ILE A 543 8.52 -17.51 0.16
N GLU A 544 7.22 -17.78 0.25
CA GLU A 544 6.65 -19.08 -0.07
C GLU A 544 6.38 -19.18 -1.59
N PRO A 545 6.54 -20.35 -2.23
CA PRO A 545 6.39 -20.50 -3.69
C PRO A 545 5.04 -20.05 -4.30
N VAL A 546 3.99 -19.96 -3.47
CA VAL A 546 2.62 -19.62 -3.89
C VAL A 546 2.21 -18.21 -3.45
N GLY A 547 3.04 -17.52 -2.65
CA GLY A 547 2.73 -16.24 -2.01
C GLY A 547 3.40 -15.03 -2.67
N GLY A 548 2.63 -13.99 -3.00
CA GLY A 548 3.14 -12.70 -3.51
C GLY A 548 2.70 -11.46 -2.72
N ALA A 549 1.61 -11.55 -1.95
CA ALA A 549 1.05 -10.39 -1.23
C ALA A 549 1.66 -10.17 0.17
N LYS A 550 2.42 -11.13 0.70
CA LYS A 550 3.04 -11.06 2.03
C LYS A 550 4.32 -10.22 1.96
N VAL A 551 4.28 -9.05 2.60
CA VAL A 551 5.43 -8.12 2.70
C VAL A 551 6.32 -8.42 3.89
N GLY A 552 5.91 -9.35 4.75
CA GLY A 552 6.76 -9.94 5.80
C GLY A 552 6.61 -9.23 7.13
N ARG A 553 7.69 -9.10 7.91
CA ARG A 553 7.64 -8.54 9.27
C ARG A 553 8.27 -7.15 9.31
N PRO A 554 7.96 -6.32 10.33
CA PRO A 554 8.64 -5.05 10.53
C PRO A 554 10.16 -5.23 10.60
N SER A 555 10.92 -4.37 9.90
CA SER A 555 12.39 -4.38 9.94
C SER A 555 12.93 -3.37 10.95
N THR A 556 12.55 -2.11 10.79
CA THR A 556 12.74 -1.07 11.80
C THR A 556 11.39 -0.67 12.35
N GLY A 557 11.31 -0.44 13.66
CA GLY A 557 10.08 0.06 14.24
C GLY A 557 9.00 -1.01 14.45
N THR A 558 7.76 -0.57 14.42
CA THR A 558 6.57 -1.40 14.58
C THR A 558 5.54 -1.02 13.52
N ILE A 559 4.76 -2.01 13.04
CA ILE A 559 3.64 -1.78 12.14
C ILE A 559 2.35 -2.13 12.87
N TRP A 560 1.36 -1.25 12.76
CA TRP A 560 0.04 -1.38 13.34
C TRP A 560 -1.02 -1.44 12.24
N LEU A 561 -2.08 -2.19 12.46
CA LEU A 561 -3.24 -2.24 11.59
C LEU A 561 -4.41 -1.61 12.33
N VAL A 562 -4.90 -0.48 11.83
CA VAL A 562 -5.99 0.30 12.46
C VAL A 562 -7.19 0.42 11.56
N ASP A 563 -8.33 0.79 12.14
CA ASP A 563 -9.52 1.08 11.35
C ASP A 563 -9.22 2.20 10.32
N PRO A 564 -9.48 2.00 9.02
CA PRO A 564 -9.17 2.99 7.99
C PRO A 564 -9.84 4.36 8.20
N SER A 565 -10.96 4.38 8.92
CA SER A 565 -11.71 5.58 9.29
C SER A 565 -11.28 6.18 10.63
N SER A 566 -10.62 5.41 11.50
CA SER A 566 -10.21 5.85 12.84
C SER A 566 -8.89 5.23 13.32
N PRO A 567 -7.80 6.00 13.42
CA PRO A 567 -6.51 5.49 13.92
C PRO A 567 -6.53 5.15 15.43
N ASP A 568 -7.57 5.58 16.16
CA ASP A 568 -7.78 5.25 17.58
C ASP A 568 -8.42 3.86 17.78
N LYS A 569 -8.53 3.04 16.74
CA LYS A 569 -9.02 1.66 16.82
C LYS A 569 -8.04 0.70 16.19
N LEU A 570 -7.55 -0.25 16.97
CA LEU A 570 -6.72 -1.33 16.47
C LEU A 570 -7.59 -2.41 15.82
N MET A 571 -7.13 -2.98 14.71
CA MET A 571 -7.84 -4.07 14.04
C MET A 571 -7.45 -5.44 14.64
N PRO A 572 -8.37 -6.41 14.69
CA PRO A 572 -8.08 -7.81 15.04
C PRO A 572 -7.03 -8.44 14.12
N ILE A 573 -6.43 -9.54 14.57
CA ILE A 573 -5.52 -10.33 13.73
C ILE A 573 -6.31 -10.90 12.54
N GLY A 574 -5.78 -10.74 11.33
CA GLY A 574 -6.38 -11.15 10.07
C GLY A 574 -7.38 -10.16 9.47
N ALA A 575 -7.82 -9.15 10.24
CA ALA A 575 -8.72 -8.11 9.77
C ALA A 575 -7.99 -7.11 8.87
N VAL A 576 -8.74 -6.48 7.96
CA VAL A 576 -8.24 -5.48 7.04
C VAL A 576 -8.20 -4.12 7.74
N GLY A 577 -7.01 -3.53 7.82
CA GLY A 577 -6.79 -2.23 8.42
C GLY A 577 -5.89 -1.34 7.56
N GLU A 578 -5.87 -0.05 7.88
CA GLU A 578 -4.83 0.85 7.41
C GLU A 578 -3.51 0.54 8.13
N ILE A 579 -2.43 0.45 7.35
CA ILE A 579 -1.08 0.28 7.85
C ILE A 579 -0.61 1.62 8.46
N MET A 580 -0.24 1.57 9.74
CA MET A 580 0.51 2.64 10.38
C MET A 580 1.90 2.15 10.74
N VAL A 581 2.89 3.03 10.57
CA VAL A 581 4.29 2.75 10.87
C VAL A 581 4.72 3.59 12.04
N GLU A 582 5.34 2.97 13.03
CA GLU A 582 5.91 3.59 14.21
C GLU A 582 7.42 3.34 14.26
N GLY A 583 8.24 4.34 14.59
CA GLY A 583 9.65 4.10 14.91
C GLY A 583 10.61 5.21 14.46
N PRO A 584 11.91 5.04 14.74
CA PRO A 584 12.93 6.07 14.55
C PRO A 584 13.24 6.36 13.08
N HIS A 585 13.02 5.39 12.19
CA HIS A 585 13.18 5.51 10.73
C HIS A 585 12.14 6.40 10.02
N LEU A 586 11.21 7.03 10.75
CA LEU A 586 10.23 7.92 10.15
C LEU A 586 10.86 9.28 9.79
N SER A 587 10.59 9.75 8.56
CA SER A 587 10.98 11.07 8.06
C SER A 587 10.49 12.19 8.97
N ARG A 588 11.23 13.28 9.12
CA ARG A 588 10.89 14.42 9.99
C ARG A 588 9.52 15.04 9.66
N GLY A 589 9.12 15.01 8.39
CA GLY A 589 7.85 15.55 7.90
C GLY A 589 8.01 16.20 6.53
N TYR A 590 7.00 16.97 6.10
CA TYR A 590 7.01 17.63 4.80
C TYR A 590 7.62 19.05 4.83
N LEU A 591 8.13 19.52 3.70
CA LEU A 591 8.77 20.84 3.48
C LEU A 591 7.81 21.81 2.74
N ASP A 592 6.89 22.52 3.42
CA ASP A 592 6.17 23.74 2.95
C ASP A 592 5.29 24.43 4.03
N ASP A 593 4.75 25.61 3.73
CA ASP A 593 3.87 26.40 4.62
C ASP A 593 2.53 25.70 4.96
N THR A 594 2.09 24.75 4.12
CA THR A 594 0.97 23.85 4.42
C THR A 594 1.41 22.54 5.07
N ALA A 595 2.71 22.36 5.28
CA ALA A 595 3.30 21.12 5.73
C ALA A 595 2.96 20.85 7.18
N THR A 596 2.67 21.86 7.99
CA THR A 596 2.05 21.63 9.29
C THR A 596 0.75 20.85 9.09
N ARG A 597 -0.17 21.32 8.24
CA ARG A 597 -1.45 20.62 8.00
C ARG A 597 -1.31 19.23 7.35
N ARG A 598 -0.34 19.05 6.44
CA ARG A 598 -0.08 17.76 5.76
C ARG A 598 0.65 16.77 6.66
N THR A 599 1.67 17.23 7.38
CA THR A 599 2.38 16.45 8.40
C THR A 599 1.39 16.05 9.48
N GLU A 600 0.51 16.95 9.93
CA GLU A 600 -0.55 16.63 10.88
C GLU A 600 -1.65 15.68 10.33
N ALA A 601 -1.79 15.59 9.01
CA ALA A 601 -2.73 14.66 8.37
C ALA A 601 -2.15 13.24 8.24
N GLY A 602 -0.85 13.11 8.01
CA GLY A 602 -0.15 11.83 7.86
C GLY A 602 0.49 11.31 9.16
N PHE A 603 1.10 12.19 9.95
CA PHE A 603 1.74 11.87 11.22
C PHE A 603 0.81 12.18 12.39
N LEU A 604 0.65 11.21 13.29
CA LEU A 604 -0.22 11.39 14.45
C LEU A 604 0.38 12.39 15.44
N LYS A 605 -0.44 13.33 15.90
CA LYS A 605 -0.08 14.28 16.97
C LYS A 605 -0.06 13.66 18.35
N LYS A 606 -0.83 12.59 18.56
CA LYS A 606 -1.05 11.95 19.85
C LYS A 606 -0.94 10.45 19.67
N ILE A 607 -0.37 9.80 20.69
CA ILE A 607 -0.35 8.35 20.81
C ILE A 607 -1.80 7.87 20.94
N PRO A 608 -2.26 6.93 20.11
CA PRO A 608 -3.60 6.36 20.24
C PRO A 608 -3.86 5.76 21.62
N SER A 609 -5.10 5.83 22.08
CA SER A 609 -5.43 5.38 23.44
C SER A 609 -5.14 3.90 23.69
N TRP A 610 -5.34 3.04 22.69
CA TRP A 610 -5.02 1.61 22.75
C TRP A 610 -3.51 1.37 22.89
N LEU A 611 -2.67 2.19 22.24
CA LEU A 611 -1.22 2.06 22.28
C LEU A 611 -0.69 2.43 23.66
N GLY A 612 -1.18 3.54 24.23
CA GLY A 612 -0.81 3.94 25.59
C GLY A 612 -1.22 2.94 26.67
N LYS A 613 -2.36 2.25 26.49
CA LYS A 613 -2.79 1.15 27.37
C LYS A 613 -1.94 -0.10 27.21
N MET A 614 -1.63 -0.47 25.97
CA MET A 614 -0.86 -1.67 25.63
C MET A 614 0.61 -1.53 26.05
N HIS A 615 1.20 -0.35 25.89
CA HIS A 615 2.60 -0.08 26.19
C HIS A 615 2.73 1.20 27.03
N PRO A 616 2.46 1.15 28.36
CA PRO A 616 2.46 2.34 29.22
C PRO A 616 3.80 3.08 29.30
N ASN A 617 4.91 2.37 29.08
CA ASN A 617 6.26 2.93 29.11
C ASN A 617 6.65 3.62 27.78
N ARG A 618 5.79 3.56 26.76
CA ARG A 618 6.04 4.10 25.43
C ARG A 618 5.66 5.57 25.41
N THR A 619 6.60 6.44 25.79
CA THR A 619 6.31 7.85 26.09
C THR A 619 6.51 8.80 24.91
N GLN A 620 7.28 8.42 23.88
CA GLN A 620 7.62 9.30 22.74
C GLN A 620 7.85 8.51 21.45
N THR A 621 6.80 8.25 20.69
CA THR A 621 6.94 7.59 19.38
C THR A 621 6.23 8.38 18.29
N ARG A 622 6.91 8.49 17.15
CA ARG A 622 6.31 9.05 15.93
C ARG A 622 5.57 7.92 15.23
N ILE A 623 4.37 8.24 14.75
CA ILE A 623 3.51 7.29 14.05
C ILE A 623 3.02 7.94 12.77
N TYR A 624 3.16 7.24 11.65
CA TYR A 624 2.76 7.67 10.32
C TYR A 624 1.67 6.76 9.75
N ARG A 625 0.63 7.36 9.17
CA ARG A 625 -0.45 6.68 8.45
C ARG A 625 -0.08 6.59 6.97
N SER A 626 0.13 5.37 6.46
CA SER A 626 0.63 5.19 5.10
C SER A 626 -0.43 5.39 4.02
N GLY A 627 -1.72 5.27 4.36
CA GLY A 627 -2.83 5.16 3.41
C GLY A 627 -2.90 3.79 2.70
N ASP A 628 -2.00 2.86 3.03
CA ASP A 628 -2.03 1.50 2.51
C ASP A 628 -2.94 0.61 3.39
N LEU A 629 -3.67 -0.30 2.75
CA LEU A 629 -4.46 -1.32 3.42
C LEU A 629 -3.66 -2.62 3.50
N GLY A 630 -3.77 -3.29 4.64
CA GLY A 630 -3.15 -4.56 4.89
C GLY A 630 -3.87 -5.35 5.98
N ARG A 631 -3.31 -6.50 6.34
CA ARG A 631 -3.72 -7.29 7.49
C ARG A 631 -2.53 -7.90 8.20
N LEU A 632 -2.66 -8.08 9.51
CA LEU A 632 -1.70 -8.79 10.33
C LEU A 632 -2.03 -10.29 10.31
N ASN A 633 -1.10 -11.12 9.86
CA ASN A 633 -1.26 -12.56 9.81
C ASN A 633 -1.00 -13.19 11.20
N HIS A 634 -1.44 -14.44 11.39
CA HIS A 634 -1.34 -15.15 12.67
C HIS A 634 0.09 -15.44 13.14
N ASP A 635 1.07 -15.28 12.25
CA ASP A 635 2.51 -15.36 12.52
C ASP A 635 3.15 -13.97 12.74
N GLY A 636 2.38 -12.89 12.81
CA GLY A 636 2.88 -11.53 12.99
C GLY A 636 3.47 -10.88 11.72
N SER A 637 3.40 -11.56 10.57
CA SER A 637 3.72 -10.93 9.29
C SER A 637 2.56 -10.10 8.76
N ILE A 638 2.84 -9.20 7.81
CA ILE A 638 1.86 -8.33 7.17
C ILE A 638 1.62 -8.80 5.74
N THR A 639 0.35 -8.80 5.34
CA THR A 639 -0.08 -8.92 3.94
C THR A 639 -0.56 -7.55 3.47
N TYR A 640 0.01 -7.07 2.36
CA TYR A 640 -0.41 -5.84 1.70
C TYR A 640 -1.61 -6.12 0.78
N LEU A 641 -2.62 -5.25 0.81
CA LEU A 641 -3.88 -5.42 0.09
C LEU A 641 -4.16 -4.31 -0.94
N GLY A 642 -3.46 -3.17 -0.87
CA GLY A 642 -3.64 -2.06 -1.80
C GLY A 642 -3.58 -0.70 -1.11
N ARG A 643 -3.97 0.35 -1.83
CA ARG A 643 -4.14 1.71 -1.26
C ARG A 643 -5.61 2.02 -1.05
N LYS A 644 -5.90 2.83 -0.03
CA LYS A 644 -7.24 3.39 0.18
C LYS A 644 -7.50 4.64 -0.69
N ASP A 645 -6.45 5.24 -1.24
CA ASP A 645 -6.47 6.49 -2.00
C ASP A 645 -6.15 6.27 -3.49
N THR A 646 -6.03 7.37 -4.26
CA THR A 646 -5.78 7.38 -5.70
C THR A 646 -4.31 7.37 -6.09
N ILE A 647 -3.41 7.02 -5.16
CA ILE A 647 -1.97 6.95 -5.46
C ILE A 647 -1.67 5.64 -6.17
N LEU A 648 -0.99 5.74 -7.29
CA LEU A 648 -0.62 4.63 -8.18
C LEU A 648 0.88 4.32 -8.02
N LYS A 649 1.25 3.05 -8.21
CA LYS A 649 2.66 2.62 -8.31
C LYS A 649 2.89 2.00 -9.68
N LEU A 650 3.79 2.58 -10.47
CA LEU A 650 4.14 2.12 -11.82
C LEU A 650 5.66 2.15 -11.97
N ASP A 651 6.28 1.02 -12.35
CA ASP A 651 7.72 0.88 -12.48
C ASP A 651 8.47 1.33 -11.21
N GLY A 652 7.91 0.97 -10.04
CA GLY A 652 8.39 1.41 -8.73
C GLY A 652 8.16 2.90 -8.39
N CYS A 653 7.70 3.73 -9.33
CA CYS A 653 7.47 5.16 -9.14
C CYS A 653 6.13 5.42 -8.45
N ARG A 654 6.13 6.32 -7.46
CA ARG A 654 4.90 6.81 -6.81
C ARG A 654 4.28 7.94 -7.63
N ILE A 655 3.08 7.70 -8.15
CA ILE A 655 2.34 8.65 -8.99
C ILE A 655 1.03 9.03 -8.29
N ASP A 656 0.85 10.31 -7.98
CA ASP A 656 -0.43 10.84 -7.53
C ASP A 656 -1.33 11.11 -8.74
N ALA A 657 -2.31 10.25 -8.99
CA ALA A 657 -3.23 10.40 -10.12
C ALA A 657 -3.93 11.76 -10.12
N LEU A 658 -4.23 12.31 -8.94
CA LEU A 658 -4.91 13.61 -8.83
C LEU A 658 -4.03 14.77 -9.26
N GLU A 659 -2.71 14.67 -9.10
CA GLU A 659 -1.78 15.68 -9.59
C GLU A 659 -1.74 15.71 -11.13
N VAL A 660 -1.66 14.54 -11.75
CA VAL A 660 -1.72 14.41 -13.21
C VAL A 660 -3.07 14.93 -13.73
N GLU A 661 -4.18 14.56 -13.08
CA GLU A 661 -5.51 15.08 -13.40
C GLU A 661 -5.59 16.60 -13.20
N HIS A 662 -4.98 17.16 -12.16
CA HIS A 662 -4.98 18.60 -11.91
C HIS A 662 -4.26 19.37 -13.03
N GLN A 663 -3.09 18.90 -13.48
CA GLN A 663 -2.36 19.53 -14.58
C GLN A 663 -3.08 19.36 -15.92
N ALA A 664 -3.73 18.22 -16.14
CA ALA A 664 -4.55 18.00 -17.32
C ALA A 664 -5.80 18.88 -17.34
N LYS A 665 -6.45 19.08 -16.19
CA LYS A 665 -7.65 19.93 -16.04
C LYS A 665 -7.42 21.37 -16.47
N LYS A 666 -6.19 21.89 -16.42
CA LYS A 666 -5.85 23.24 -16.92
C LYS A 666 -6.15 23.45 -18.41
N ARG A 667 -6.34 22.37 -19.19
CA ARG A 667 -6.64 22.40 -20.62
C ARG A 667 -8.05 21.89 -20.97
N LEU A 668 -8.81 21.50 -19.95
CA LEU A 668 -10.16 20.98 -20.06
C LEU A 668 -11.17 22.06 -19.66
N SER A 669 -12.39 22.00 -20.20
CA SER A 669 -13.48 22.87 -19.76
C SER A 669 -14.09 22.34 -18.45
N ASP A 670 -14.89 23.17 -17.75
CA ASP A 670 -15.46 22.81 -16.44
C ASP A 670 -16.37 21.57 -16.48
N ASN A 671 -16.98 21.27 -17.64
CA ASN A 671 -17.85 20.11 -17.82
C ASN A 671 -17.08 18.85 -18.23
N ASP A 672 -15.86 19.01 -18.74
CA ASP A 672 -15.00 17.89 -19.11
C ASP A 672 -14.45 17.19 -17.86
N ASN A 673 -14.08 15.92 -18.01
CA ASN A 673 -13.53 15.16 -16.91
C ASN A 673 -12.36 14.30 -17.38
N ILE A 674 -11.41 14.09 -16.47
CA ILE A 674 -10.28 13.19 -16.67
C ILE A 674 -10.08 12.37 -15.41
N VAL A 675 -9.84 11.08 -15.59
CA VAL A 675 -9.47 10.13 -14.54
C VAL A 675 -8.18 9.46 -14.96
N VAL A 676 -7.17 9.54 -14.11
CA VAL A 676 -5.89 8.87 -14.32
C VAL A 676 -5.85 7.57 -13.52
N ASP A 677 -5.43 6.48 -14.16
CA ASP A 677 -5.42 5.14 -13.58
C ASP A 677 -4.38 4.23 -14.26
N LEU A 678 -4.09 3.08 -13.67
CA LEU A 678 -3.24 2.04 -14.25
C LEU A 678 -4.08 0.97 -14.96
N LEU A 679 -3.80 0.75 -16.24
CA LEU A 679 -4.40 -0.32 -17.06
C LEU A 679 -3.37 -1.43 -17.33
N GLY A 680 -3.84 -2.67 -17.51
CA GLY A 680 -2.97 -3.83 -17.79
C GLY A 680 -2.53 -4.62 -16.55
N VAL A 681 -2.96 -4.23 -15.35
CA VAL A 681 -2.65 -4.95 -14.10
C VAL A 681 -3.72 -6.01 -13.83
N ILE A 682 -3.64 -7.17 -14.50
CA ILE A 682 -4.41 -8.36 -14.09
C ILE A 682 -3.44 -9.52 -13.87
N ASN A 683 -3.41 -10.04 -12.64
CA ASN A 683 -2.59 -11.18 -12.24
C ASN A 683 -1.07 -11.05 -12.52
N GLY A 684 -0.57 -9.83 -12.79
CA GLY A 684 0.85 -9.54 -13.02
C GLY A 684 1.43 -10.08 -14.32
N GLN A 685 0.60 -10.34 -15.34
CA GLN A 685 1.04 -10.96 -16.60
C GLN A 685 1.23 -10.00 -17.78
N ASP A 686 0.70 -8.78 -17.73
CA ASP A 686 0.83 -7.79 -18.82
C ASP A 686 1.56 -6.52 -18.34
N GLU A 687 2.11 -5.75 -19.28
CA GLU A 687 2.80 -4.49 -18.98
C GLU A 687 1.79 -3.44 -18.49
N PRO A 688 1.92 -2.95 -17.24
CA PRO A 688 1.08 -1.89 -16.75
C PRO A 688 1.36 -0.58 -17.51
N SER A 689 0.32 0.21 -17.75
CA SER A 689 0.43 1.50 -18.42
C SER A 689 -0.39 2.56 -17.70
N LEU A 690 0.20 3.73 -17.49
CA LEU A 690 -0.52 4.91 -17.01
C LEU A 690 -1.46 5.42 -18.10
N ALA A 691 -2.76 5.42 -17.82
CA ALA A 691 -3.79 5.83 -18.75
C ALA A 691 -4.58 7.03 -18.22
N ALA A 692 -4.94 7.93 -19.13
CA ALA A 692 -5.88 9.02 -18.90
C ALA A 692 -7.20 8.70 -19.60
N LEU A 693 -8.25 8.45 -18.82
CA LEU A 693 -9.61 8.28 -19.31
C LEU A 693 -10.31 9.64 -19.33
N ILE A 694 -10.62 10.13 -20.53
CA ILE A 694 -11.13 11.48 -20.79
C ILE A 694 -12.60 11.41 -21.19
N TYR A 695 -13.40 12.29 -20.61
CA TYR A 695 -14.74 12.64 -21.07
C TYR A 695 -14.74 14.11 -21.51
N LEU A 696 -15.21 14.35 -22.73
CA LEU A 696 -15.34 15.68 -23.31
C LEU A 696 -16.83 15.96 -23.56
N ASP A 697 -17.39 16.96 -22.87
CA ASP A 697 -18.81 17.30 -22.92
C ASP A 697 -19.23 17.72 -24.35
N SER A 698 -18.36 18.49 -25.01
CA SER A 698 -18.55 18.98 -26.37
C SER A 698 -18.30 17.97 -27.48
N HIS A 699 -17.92 16.73 -27.15
CA HIS A 699 -17.58 15.72 -28.16
C HIS A 699 -18.84 15.20 -28.87
N PRO A 700 -18.81 14.94 -30.20
CA PRO A 700 -19.99 14.47 -30.95
C PRO A 700 -20.59 13.15 -30.43
N ASP A 701 -19.76 12.23 -29.95
CA ASP A 701 -20.18 10.97 -29.33
C ASP A 701 -20.55 11.09 -27.84
N SER A 702 -20.54 12.30 -27.29
CA SER A 702 -21.00 12.56 -25.91
C SER A 702 -22.48 12.24 -25.82
N THR A 703 -22.86 11.34 -24.92
CA THR A 703 -24.25 10.92 -24.74
C THR A 703 -24.67 10.98 -23.28
N PRO A 704 -25.96 11.21 -22.97
CA PRO A 704 -26.42 11.09 -21.60
C PRO A 704 -26.29 9.64 -21.10
N PRO A 705 -26.10 9.43 -19.78
CA PRO A 705 -26.02 8.07 -19.22
C PRO A 705 -27.27 7.28 -19.59
N LYS A 706 -27.11 6.17 -20.32
CA LYS A 706 -28.22 5.28 -20.65
C LYS A 706 -28.34 4.19 -19.58
N VAL A 707 -29.56 3.98 -19.09
CA VAL A 707 -29.87 2.91 -18.14
C VAL A 707 -29.43 1.57 -18.74
N ASN A 708 -28.55 0.86 -18.06
CA ASN A 708 -28.05 -0.49 -18.42
C ASN A 708 -27.08 -0.55 -19.62
N ALA A 709 -26.59 0.58 -20.14
CA ALA A 709 -25.52 0.59 -21.14
C ALA A 709 -24.15 0.83 -20.47
N MET A 710 -23.08 0.34 -21.09
CA MET A 710 -21.72 0.77 -20.79
C MET A 710 -21.36 1.97 -21.67
N PRO A 711 -20.51 2.91 -21.21
CA PRO A 711 -19.98 3.93 -22.10
C PRO A 711 -19.16 3.27 -23.20
N LEU A 712 -19.28 3.78 -24.41
CA LEU A 712 -18.35 3.50 -25.49
C LEU A 712 -16.99 4.10 -25.13
N LEU A 713 -15.93 3.29 -25.24
CA LEU A 713 -14.53 3.68 -25.07
C LEU A 713 -13.81 3.62 -26.42
N LYS A 714 -13.00 4.63 -26.72
CA LYS A 714 -12.17 4.71 -27.94
C LYS A 714 -10.77 5.20 -27.61
N ASP A 715 -9.83 4.96 -28.50
CA ASP A 715 -8.49 5.55 -28.38
C ASP A 715 -8.56 7.04 -28.75
N ALA A 716 -8.37 7.90 -27.75
CA ALA A 716 -8.48 9.35 -27.90
C ALA A 716 -7.38 9.93 -28.80
N THR A 717 -6.26 9.23 -28.97
CA THR A 717 -5.15 9.69 -29.84
C THR A 717 -5.48 9.54 -31.32
N THR A 718 -6.39 8.61 -31.66
CA THR A 718 -6.83 8.35 -33.04
C THR A 718 -8.14 9.05 -33.40
N ASP A 719 -8.84 9.62 -32.41
CA ASP A 719 -10.09 10.33 -32.61
C ASP A 719 -9.84 11.76 -33.13
N SER A 720 -10.56 12.16 -34.18
CA SER A 720 -10.31 13.44 -34.87
C SER A 720 -10.62 14.67 -34.02
N PHE A 721 -11.52 14.57 -33.03
CA PHE A 721 -11.88 15.67 -32.14
C PHE A 721 -11.03 15.65 -30.87
N ALA A 722 -10.83 14.47 -30.27
CA ALA A 722 -10.11 14.35 -29.01
C ALA A 722 -8.58 14.45 -29.16
N CYS A 723 -7.99 14.12 -30.31
CA CYS A 723 -6.54 14.08 -30.50
C CYS A 723 -5.87 15.45 -30.24
N GLU A 724 -6.47 16.56 -30.67
CA GLU A 724 -5.95 17.91 -30.40
C GLU A 724 -5.96 18.21 -28.91
N LYS A 725 -7.06 17.88 -28.22
CA LYS A 725 -7.18 18.05 -26.77
C LYS A 725 -6.17 17.20 -26.01
N VAL A 726 -5.91 15.97 -26.47
CA VAL A 726 -4.88 15.10 -25.90
C VAL A 726 -3.49 15.74 -26.01
N LYS A 727 -3.13 16.33 -27.16
CA LYS A 727 -1.84 17.02 -27.34
C LYS A 727 -1.68 18.22 -26.40
N GLU A 728 -2.75 18.99 -26.19
CA GLU A 728 -2.75 20.10 -25.22
C GLU A 728 -2.52 19.59 -23.78
N ILE A 729 -3.22 18.53 -23.39
CA ILE A 729 -3.07 17.89 -22.08
C ILE A 729 -1.64 17.38 -21.88
N GLN A 730 -1.10 16.63 -22.85
CA GLN A 730 0.27 16.13 -22.83
C GLN A 730 1.28 17.27 -22.67
N SER A 731 1.11 18.36 -23.43
CA SER A 731 1.98 19.54 -23.33
C SER A 731 1.92 20.19 -21.95
N SER A 732 0.71 20.31 -21.37
CA SER A 732 0.50 20.87 -20.03
C SER A 732 1.20 20.05 -18.94
N ILE A 733 1.08 18.72 -19.01
CA ILE A 733 1.71 17.78 -18.09
C ILE A 733 3.24 17.85 -18.24
N ALA A 734 3.76 17.80 -19.47
CA ALA A 734 5.20 17.78 -19.75
C ALA A 734 5.93 19.05 -19.27
N GLN A 735 5.23 20.20 -19.27
CA GLN A 735 5.78 21.46 -18.78
C GLN A 735 5.87 21.54 -17.25
N SER A 736 5.08 20.73 -16.54
CA SER A 736 4.84 20.92 -15.11
C SER A 736 5.26 19.75 -14.24
N LEU A 737 5.27 18.52 -14.78
CA LEU A 737 5.51 17.29 -14.02
C LEU A 737 6.67 16.48 -14.60
N PRO A 738 7.36 15.67 -13.76
CA PRO A 738 8.37 14.72 -14.23
C PRO A 738 7.83 13.75 -15.29
N HIS A 739 8.72 13.29 -16.17
CA HIS A 739 8.36 12.44 -17.32
C HIS A 739 7.66 11.14 -16.92
N TYR A 740 8.04 10.52 -15.79
CA TYR A 740 7.42 9.27 -15.31
C TYR A 740 5.94 9.41 -14.91
N MET A 741 5.42 10.64 -14.76
CA MET A 741 4.00 10.92 -14.50
C MET A 741 3.18 11.13 -15.78
N MET A 742 3.79 11.02 -16.96
CA MET A 742 3.10 11.21 -18.24
C MET A 742 2.26 9.98 -18.62
N PRO A 743 0.94 10.11 -18.81
CA PRO A 743 0.13 9.01 -19.33
C PRO A 743 0.58 8.60 -20.73
N THR A 744 0.73 7.30 -20.95
CA THR A 744 1.10 6.71 -22.25
C THR A 744 -0.11 6.26 -23.07
N LYS A 745 -1.30 6.21 -22.43
CA LYS A 745 -2.58 5.87 -23.06
C LYS A 745 -3.62 6.93 -22.78
N PHE A 746 -4.41 7.28 -23.80
CA PHE A 746 -5.52 8.21 -23.68
C PHE A 746 -6.79 7.55 -24.22
N VAL A 747 -7.81 7.42 -23.37
CA VAL A 747 -9.05 6.71 -23.69
C VAL A 747 -10.21 7.68 -23.61
N LEU A 748 -10.94 7.86 -24.70
CA LEU A 748 -12.11 8.72 -24.77
C LEU A 748 -13.36 7.93 -24.34
N MET A 749 -14.17 8.51 -23.46
CA MET A 749 -15.43 7.97 -22.98
C MET A 749 -16.62 8.78 -23.51
N SER A 750 -17.64 8.10 -24.01
CA SER A 750 -18.90 8.72 -24.45
C SER A 750 -19.74 9.33 -23.30
N TRP A 751 -19.57 8.85 -22.07
CA TRP A 751 -20.13 9.45 -20.86
C TRP A 751 -19.37 9.00 -19.62
N LEU A 752 -19.37 9.82 -18.57
CA LEU A 752 -18.63 9.55 -17.34
C LEU A 752 -19.47 8.75 -16.32
N PRO A 753 -19.03 7.54 -15.91
CA PRO A 753 -19.65 6.80 -14.82
C PRO A 753 -19.66 7.59 -13.52
N ARG A 754 -20.84 7.68 -12.89
CA ARG A 754 -21.04 8.34 -11.60
C ARG A 754 -21.73 7.40 -10.62
N THR A 755 -21.33 7.50 -9.35
CA THR A 755 -21.97 6.84 -8.22
C THR A 755 -23.38 7.41 -7.98
N ALA A 756 -24.17 6.75 -7.13
CA ALA A 756 -25.49 7.27 -6.70
C ALA A 756 -25.40 8.66 -6.04
N SER A 757 -24.25 9.00 -5.45
CA SER A 757 -23.97 10.32 -4.88
C SER A 757 -23.57 11.38 -5.93
N LYS A 758 -23.69 11.07 -7.23
CA LYS A 758 -23.28 11.89 -8.38
C LYS A 758 -21.77 12.17 -8.50
N LYS A 759 -20.95 11.63 -7.58
CA LYS A 759 -19.47 11.62 -7.69
C LYS A 759 -19.01 10.66 -8.79
N VAL A 760 -17.86 10.92 -9.39
CA VAL A 760 -17.21 10.04 -10.36
C VAL A 760 -17.00 8.63 -9.78
N ASP A 761 -17.40 7.61 -10.53
CA ASP A 761 -17.27 6.19 -10.12
C ASP A 761 -15.95 5.60 -10.65
N ARG A 762 -14.86 5.85 -9.92
CA ARG A 762 -13.52 5.38 -10.29
C ARG A 762 -13.42 3.85 -10.39
N LYS A 763 -14.10 3.08 -9.53
CA LYS A 763 -14.07 1.61 -9.57
C LYS A 763 -14.64 1.09 -10.90
N LYS A 764 -15.78 1.66 -11.33
CA LYS A 764 -16.40 1.30 -12.61
C LYS A 764 -15.56 1.76 -13.80
N ILE A 765 -14.96 2.95 -13.73
CA ILE A 765 -14.06 3.48 -14.77
C ILE A 765 -12.81 2.58 -14.90
N HIS A 766 -12.21 2.16 -13.78
CA HIS A 766 -11.10 1.23 -13.76
C HIS A 766 -11.44 -0.07 -14.51
N MET A 767 -12.54 -0.72 -14.13
CA MET A 767 -13.00 -1.96 -14.76
C MET A 767 -13.21 -1.79 -16.28
N LEU A 768 -13.85 -0.70 -16.70
CA LEU A 768 -14.07 -0.40 -18.11
C LEU A 768 -12.76 -0.17 -18.88
N GLY A 769 -11.82 0.57 -18.26
CA GLY A 769 -10.49 0.78 -18.80
C GLY A 769 -9.72 -0.52 -18.97
N GLN A 770 -9.78 -1.43 -17.98
CA GLN A 770 -9.16 -2.76 -18.09
C GLN A 770 -9.73 -3.52 -19.29
N LEU A 771 -11.06 -3.65 -19.39
CA LEU A 771 -11.72 -4.34 -20.50
C LEU A 771 -11.31 -3.78 -21.87
N PHE A 772 -11.24 -2.45 -21.99
CA PHE A 772 -10.79 -1.78 -23.21
C PHE A 772 -9.33 -2.12 -23.55
N TYR A 773 -8.45 -2.09 -22.54
CA TYR A 773 -7.04 -2.44 -22.71
C TYR A 773 -6.86 -3.88 -23.23
N PHE A 774 -7.59 -4.85 -22.68
CA PHE A 774 -7.54 -6.24 -23.14
C PHE A 774 -8.04 -6.40 -24.57
N ALA A 775 -9.14 -5.74 -24.93
CA ALA A 775 -9.65 -5.78 -26.30
C ALA A 775 -8.61 -5.26 -27.31
N GLN A 776 -7.86 -4.21 -26.96
CA GLN A 776 -6.76 -3.72 -27.80
C GLN A 776 -5.59 -4.70 -27.89
N LEU A 777 -5.20 -5.34 -26.79
CA LEU A 777 -4.12 -6.33 -26.79
C LEU A 777 -4.46 -7.56 -27.64
N GLU A 778 -5.68 -8.08 -27.53
CA GLU A 778 -6.13 -9.21 -28.34
C GLU A 778 -6.13 -8.87 -29.83
N HIS A 779 -6.55 -7.66 -30.20
CA HIS A 779 -6.46 -7.19 -31.58
C HIS A 779 -5.01 -7.16 -32.08
N ARG A 780 -4.07 -6.57 -31.32
CA ARG A 780 -2.65 -6.56 -31.71
C ARG A 780 -2.04 -7.97 -31.79
N ARG A 781 -2.38 -8.87 -30.86
CA ARG A 781 -1.91 -10.28 -30.89
C ARG A 781 -2.42 -11.01 -32.14
N LYS A 782 -3.67 -10.76 -32.56
CA LYS A 782 -4.23 -11.30 -33.81
C LYS A 782 -3.54 -10.72 -35.05
N ASP A 783 -3.26 -9.42 -35.06
CA ASP A 783 -2.58 -8.75 -36.18
C ASP A 783 -1.12 -9.22 -36.31
N LEU A 784 -0.40 -9.40 -35.19
CA LEU A 784 0.96 -9.96 -35.17
C LEU A 784 0.98 -11.43 -35.59
N SER A 785 0.00 -12.24 -35.15
CA SER A 785 -0.15 -13.62 -35.61
C SER A 785 -0.47 -13.72 -37.10
N TYR A 786 -1.15 -12.72 -37.67
CA TYR A 786 -1.43 -12.65 -39.10
C TYR A 786 -0.18 -12.23 -39.88
N ALA A 787 0.56 -11.25 -39.38
CA ALA A 787 1.83 -10.80 -39.97
C ALA A 787 2.97 -11.83 -39.90
N GLN A 788 2.95 -12.76 -38.93
CA GLN A 788 3.90 -13.89 -38.86
C GLN A 788 3.49 -15.09 -39.73
N LYS A 789 2.27 -15.12 -40.26
CA LYS A 789 1.75 -16.15 -41.16
C LYS A 789 1.84 -15.75 -42.64
N ILE A 790 2.21 -14.51 -42.93
CA ILE A 790 2.63 -13.98 -44.23
C ILE A 790 4.15 -14.02 -44.26
#